data_AF-A0A0H2X5F4-F1
#
_entry.id   AF-A0A0H2X5F4-F1
#
_cell.length_a   1.000
_cell.length_b   1.000
_cell.length_c   1.000
_cell.angle_alpha   90.00
_cell.angle_beta   90.00
_cell.angle_gamma   90.00
#
_symmetry.space_group_name_H-M   'P 1'
#
loop_
_entity.id
_entity.type
_entity.pdbx_description
1 polymer ?
#
loop_
_entity_poly.entity_id
_entity_poly.type
_entity_poly.pdbx_seq_one_letter_code
_entity_poly.pdbx_strand_id
1 'polypeptide(L)'
;MRLFPSVLHWVVALLLLGLCVTVSPALATRAPVMPVPNQVTVADGLPSDVIGELAEDKQGYLWLASDDGLARFDGRNYRIWRMEEGLTGNAIWTICVDQDNRVWMGFENGGAGFLEAKTRTFKPLENAQFPELRQITVWSLAQTPNGDIWLGTAANGLYRRRPDGSMQQFLNVPGDSASLPADAVNALRVAPNGTLWIATPGGLVRWDGKQFTRVALPGSSQTVGRLRLERDGNTLWVTDGAGELFRLDAEGRFSPHPWQNMPANQRVYNVLLRDRRGRYWLDTNAGMALSETGTDVVRVPIYSFTAHSLVNRNWIDSYEDREGGLWFAALEGGLWHLLPHWDTFAVLAHRPKEPHSLANTSVLATVASASGGVWLVGSKGVLERLDPATGRLQTHLEHIDPLHPPDSVFEDTRGVVWIGVEGTLVRYDPRTRQVKRLPIRADVAPDAEGAADRPLWMAEDGQGQLWVSVLEYGLQLRDAQGSLVRTIVNGTHGLEPLTILDIGTGPDGQVWLSNNAGLRRWDPRADRFVPVPGAPSQATYVFRFAEGGVVWLGVVGEIRRYLWDGTQLKLLDTIGKDQEFPMVAPNGLVVHAGGVAWVSSQRGLIRIDPGSKLVRVYGVHDGLPNPLMINRTLVQATGGQIVGAAPDGVVVFDPTAMHPNTRRPPLLIERVGVRRGERGLDITGQEPLTILDDDRDLHIVARMPTFTHPDSSSYRFRLSGYDPDWIDVGPSGERLFSRLPPGDYTLEVQGRTADGIWSASQTLTFQVLPPWWRSPWGLVLLTLLALCVVVAVVLLYRRRLRRLNAWQLAVHKQELAEQASLAKTRFLATLGHEVRTPMTGVLGMSELLLKTQLDHKQRSYTESIRRAGSHLLRLVNDALDLARIESGRLELDLQPFSVRQLVAEVEALMAPLAQERGLRFSLEVGLLGDITASGDPTRIRQILLNLLSNAIKFTERGVVGLKLSTLGSYQGLRFEVADTGPGINADQKARLFQRFEQGDGAKTTSRYGGSGLGLAICQELAMAMGGHIEVISRLGAGTRFVVDLPLRWVASNAVLAGEVARDSANVAPLRILLVEDEPTIAEVIVGLLRAQGHSVVHAPHGLAALTEAADNAFDLALLDLDLPGLDGFALARQLRVFGYDMPLIAVTARSDEAAEPTAQQAGFDSFLRKPLTGDMLADTIAEALRRVRPREEL
;
A
#
# COMPACT_ATOMS: atom_id res chain seq x y z
N MET A 1 29.71 47.92 -93.71
CA MET A 1 30.68 47.14 -92.93
C MET A 1 29.92 46.16 -92.03
N ARG A 2 30.14 44.86 -92.17
CA ARG A 2 29.54 43.79 -91.34
C ARG A 2 30.68 43.08 -90.62
N LEU A 3 30.78 43.17 -89.28
CA LEU A 3 31.71 42.34 -88.47
C LEU A 3 31.53 42.42 -86.93
N PHE A 4 30.49 43.10 -86.41
CA PHE A 4 30.31 43.31 -84.96
C PHE A 4 29.30 42.42 -84.19
N PRO A 5 28.32 41.70 -84.78
CA PRO A 5 27.38 40.89 -83.98
C PRO A 5 27.94 39.55 -83.45
N SER A 6 28.99 39.02 -84.08
CA SER A 6 29.49 37.66 -83.83
C SER A 6 30.36 37.57 -82.58
N VAL A 7 31.22 38.57 -82.33
CA VAL A 7 32.13 38.56 -81.18
C VAL A 7 31.36 38.63 -79.86
N LEU A 8 30.29 39.42 -79.79
CA LEU A 8 29.48 39.53 -78.58
C LEU A 8 28.75 38.21 -78.25
N HIS A 9 28.24 37.49 -79.27
CA HIS A 9 27.66 36.16 -79.06
C HIS A 9 28.69 35.14 -78.58
N TRP A 10 29.91 35.15 -79.12
CA TRP A 10 30.97 34.25 -78.64
C TRP A 10 31.47 34.59 -77.24
N VAL A 11 31.57 35.88 -76.88
CA VAL A 11 31.95 36.31 -75.53
C VAL A 11 30.85 36.00 -74.51
N VAL A 12 29.57 36.21 -74.85
CA VAL A 12 28.45 35.82 -73.98
C VAL A 12 28.33 34.29 -73.88
N ALA A 13 28.55 33.55 -74.96
CA ALA A 13 28.59 32.09 -74.94
C ALA A 13 29.78 31.55 -74.13
N LEU A 14 30.97 32.17 -74.19
CA LEU A 14 32.13 31.82 -73.37
C LEU A 14 31.98 32.24 -71.90
N LEU A 15 31.27 33.33 -71.61
CA LEU A 15 30.91 33.71 -70.24
C LEU A 15 29.82 32.79 -69.66
N LEU A 16 28.87 32.32 -70.47
CA LEU A 16 27.88 31.32 -70.08
C LEU A 16 28.51 29.92 -69.94
N LEU A 17 29.39 29.48 -70.85
CA LEU A 17 30.17 28.27 -70.67
C LEU A 17 31.08 28.39 -69.44
N GLY A 18 31.69 29.56 -69.23
CA GLY A 18 32.50 29.88 -68.06
C GLY A 18 31.69 29.71 -66.77
N LEU A 19 30.53 30.37 -66.66
CA LEU A 19 29.62 30.22 -65.51
C LEU A 19 29.14 28.78 -65.32
N CYS A 20 28.79 28.08 -66.40
CA CYS A 20 28.34 26.69 -66.34
C CYS A 20 29.46 25.69 -65.99
N VAL A 21 30.73 26.04 -66.23
CA VAL A 21 31.90 25.22 -65.86
C VAL A 21 32.42 25.57 -64.46
N THR A 22 32.27 26.81 -63.99
CA THR A 22 32.65 27.22 -62.62
C THR A 22 31.57 26.95 -61.57
N VAL A 23 30.36 26.53 -61.98
CA VAL A 23 29.30 26.05 -61.08
C VAL A 23 28.79 24.69 -61.56
N SER A 24 29.71 23.74 -61.74
CA SER A 24 29.39 22.38 -61.31
C SER A 24 29.14 22.47 -59.80
N PRO A 25 27.93 22.22 -59.27
CA PRO A 25 27.83 21.88 -57.87
C PRO A 25 28.77 20.70 -57.67
N ALA A 26 29.65 20.77 -56.66
CA ALA A 26 30.28 19.55 -56.20
C ALA A 26 29.12 18.61 -55.86
N LEU A 27 28.94 17.57 -56.69
CA LEU A 27 28.09 16.44 -56.35
C LEU A 27 28.71 15.92 -55.05
N ALA A 28 28.10 16.31 -53.93
CA ALA A 28 28.36 15.76 -52.63
C ALA A 28 27.93 14.29 -52.73
N THR A 29 28.86 13.49 -53.24
CA THR A 29 28.75 12.05 -53.34
C THR A 29 28.70 11.58 -51.91
N ARG A 30 27.46 11.39 -51.46
CA ARG A 30 27.17 10.89 -50.14
C ARG A 30 27.73 9.48 -50.09
N ALA A 31 28.48 9.16 -49.04
CA ALA A 31 29.02 7.82 -48.85
C ALA A 31 27.88 6.79 -49.02
N PRO A 32 28.07 5.71 -49.79
CA PRO A 32 27.02 4.73 -50.02
C PRO A 32 26.73 3.97 -48.72
N VAL A 33 25.75 4.44 -47.96
CA VAL A 33 25.31 3.78 -46.73
C VAL A 33 24.46 2.57 -47.10
N MET A 34 24.92 1.37 -46.76
CA MET A 34 24.02 0.22 -46.78
C MET A 34 23.14 0.23 -45.53
N PRO A 35 21.80 0.18 -45.65
CA PRO A 35 20.92 0.12 -44.51
C PRO A 35 21.10 -1.19 -43.75
N VAL A 36 21.06 -1.11 -42.42
CA VAL A 36 21.13 -2.27 -41.52
C VAL A 36 19.89 -2.23 -40.62
N PRO A 37 18.76 -2.87 -41.02
CA PRO A 37 17.59 -2.98 -40.17
C PRO A 37 17.91 -3.85 -38.95
N ASN A 38 17.59 -3.35 -37.75
CA ASN A 38 17.76 -4.07 -36.50
C ASN A 38 16.57 -5.01 -36.26
N GLN A 39 16.85 -6.25 -35.86
CA GLN A 39 15.81 -7.21 -35.48
C GLN A 39 15.29 -6.89 -34.07
N VAL A 40 13.97 -6.90 -33.92
CA VAL A 40 13.24 -6.77 -32.65
C VAL A 40 12.46 -8.06 -32.43
N THR A 41 12.56 -8.62 -31.23
CA THR A 41 12.13 -9.98 -30.89
C THR A 41 11.34 -10.00 -29.57
N VAL A 42 10.85 -11.19 -29.18
CA VAL A 42 10.21 -11.41 -27.87
C VAL A 42 11.16 -11.07 -26.70
N ALA A 43 12.48 -11.20 -26.89
CA ALA A 43 13.47 -10.81 -25.87
C ALA A 43 13.51 -9.29 -25.62
N ASP A 44 13.06 -8.49 -26.60
CA ASP A 44 12.95 -7.04 -26.53
C ASP A 44 11.58 -6.58 -26.00
N GLY A 45 10.69 -7.53 -25.66
CA GLY A 45 9.37 -7.27 -25.08
C GLY A 45 8.20 -7.35 -26.07
N LEU A 46 8.41 -7.77 -27.33
CA LEU A 46 7.30 -8.11 -28.22
C LEU A 46 6.48 -9.29 -27.67
N PRO A 47 5.15 -9.33 -27.88
CA PRO A 47 4.32 -10.47 -27.49
C PRO A 47 4.67 -11.76 -28.25
N SER A 48 5.04 -11.63 -29.53
CA SER A 48 5.33 -12.71 -30.46
C SER A 48 6.28 -12.25 -31.56
N ASP A 49 6.88 -13.20 -32.29
CA ASP A 49 7.64 -12.95 -33.52
C ASP A 49 6.79 -13.00 -34.80
N VAL A 50 5.48 -13.25 -34.69
CA VAL A 50 4.50 -13.14 -35.78
C VAL A 50 3.73 -11.83 -35.64
N ILE A 51 4.00 -10.85 -36.51
CA ILE A 51 3.39 -9.51 -36.49
C ILE A 51 2.59 -9.27 -37.77
N GLY A 52 1.25 -9.28 -37.69
CA GLY A 52 0.36 -9.25 -38.86
C GLY A 52 0.32 -7.91 -39.61
N GLU A 53 0.11 -6.80 -38.89
CA GLU A 53 -0.04 -5.45 -39.44
C GLU A 53 0.41 -4.39 -38.43
N LEU A 54 0.86 -3.23 -38.92
CA LEU A 54 1.38 -2.11 -38.13
C LEU A 54 0.52 -0.85 -38.33
N ALA A 55 0.23 -0.11 -37.25
CA ALA A 55 -0.46 1.18 -37.35
C ALA A 55 0.00 2.17 -36.26
N GLU A 56 0.30 3.41 -36.65
CA GLU A 56 0.59 4.48 -35.68
C GLU A 56 -0.68 5.28 -35.35
N ASP A 57 -0.91 5.57 -34.07
CA ASP A 57 -2.01 6.45 -33.67
C ASP A 57 -1.66 7.94 -33.73
N LYS A 58 -2.67 8.81 -33.70
CA LYS A 58 -2.47 10.27 -33.76
C LYS A 58 -1.67 10.81 -32.58
N GLN A 59 -1.60 10.08 -31.47
CA GLN A 59 -0.81 10.44 -30.30
C GLN A 59 0.68 10.11 -30.53
N GLY A 60 0.99 9.01 -31.22
CA GLY A 60 2.35 8.61 -31.63
C GLY A 60 2.77 7.25 -31.14
N TYR A 61 1.82 6.45 -30.63
CA TYR A 61 2.10 5.07 -30.28
C TYR A 61 2.05 4.19 -31.54
N LEU A 62 3.03 3.32 -31.70
CA LEU A 62 3.00 2.26 -32.72
C LEU A 62 2.20 1.08 -32.15
N TRP A 63 1.16 0.67 -32.85
CA TRP A 63 0.35 -0.50 -32.56
C TRP A 63 0.74 -1.65 -33.48
N LEU A 64 0.74 -2.86 -32.93
CA LEU A 64 1.17 -4.08 -33.60
C LEU A 64 0.11 -5.17 -33.37
N ALA A 65 -0.44 -5.70 -34.46
CA ALA A 65 -1.22 -6.93 -34.44
C ALA A 65 -0.28 -8.13 -34.32
N SER A 66 -0.51 -9.04 -33.38
CA SER A 66 0.25 -10.29 -33.25
C SER A 66 -0.67 -11.49 -32.99
N ASP A 67 -0.14 -12.70 -33.13
CA ASP A 67 -0.87 -13.93 -32.80
C ASP A 67 -1.07 -14.14 -31.27
N ASP A 68 -0.28 -13.47 -30.42
CA ASP A 68 -0.45 -13.42 -28.96
C ASP A 68 -0.81 -12.02 -28.40
N GLY A 69 -1.77 -11.36 -29.05
CA GLY A 69 -2.44 -10.18 -28.53
C GLY A 69 -2.11 -8.89 -29.28
N LEU A 70 -2.64 -7.78 -28.76
CA LEU A 70 -2.36 -6.44 -29.30
C LEU A 70 -1.22 -5.81 -28.52
N ALA A 71 -0.15 -5.42 -29.19
CA ALA A 71 0.90 -4.62 -28.57
C ALA A 71 0.79 -3.14 -28.95
N ARG A 72 1.14 -2.27 -28.00
CA ARG A 72 1.38 -0.84 -28.20
C ARG A 72 2.77 -0.50 -27.69
N PHE A 73 3.59 0.06 -28.55
CA PHE A 73 4.93 0.52 -28.27
C PHE A 73 4.95 2.05 -28.07
N ASP A 74 5.55 2.50 -26.96
CA ASP A 74 5.73 3.94 -26.65
C ASP A 74 7.10 4.50 -27.10
N GLY A 75 7.91 3.65 -27.74
CA GLY A 75 9.32 3.90 -28.07
C GLY A 75 10.30 3.14 -27.17
N ARG A 76 9.89 2.79 -25.95
CA ARG A 76 10.70 2.14 -24.91
C ARG A 76 10.13 0.81 -24.43
N ASN A 77 8.83 0.76 -24.16
CA ASN A 77 8.13 -0.35 -23.54
C ASN A 77 6.94 -0.78 -24.41
N TYR A 78 6.58 -2.05 -24.29
CA TYR A 78 5.35 -2.60 -24.84
C TYR A 78 4.27 -2.69 -23.75
N ARG A 79 3.07 -2.20 -24.04
CA ARG A 79 1.85 -2.60 -23.33
C ARG A 79 1.12 -3.61 -24.20
N ILE A 80 0.77 -4.75 -23.64
CA ILE A 80 0.16 -5.88 -24.36
C ILE A 80 -1.23 -6.14 -23.78
N TRP A 81 -2.25 -6.14 -24.64
CA TRP A 81 -3.62 -6.56 -24.28
C TRP A 81 -3.84 -7.99 -24.79
N ARG A 82 -4.40 -8.85 -23.94
CA ARG A 82 -4.80 -10.24 -24.23
C ARG A 82 -6.28 -10.45 -23.85
N MET A 83 -6.81 -11.66 -24.06
CA MET A 83 -8.16 -12.03 -23.57
C MET A 83 -8.35 -11.77 -22.06
N GLU A 84 -7.29 -11.93 -21.27
CA GLU A 84 -7.29 -11.65 -19.82
C GLU A 84 -7.55 -10.17 -19.48
N GLU A 85 -7.22 -9.26 -20.40
CA GLU A 85 -7.52 -7.82 -20.31
C GLU A 85 -8.84 -7.44 -21.02
N GLY A 86 -9.60 -8.43 -21.51
CA GLY A 86 -10.94 -8.26 -22.07
C GLY A 86 -11.05 -8.27 -23.60
N LEU A 87 -9.99 -8.64 -24.34
CA LEU A 87 -10.10 -8.90 -25.78
C LEU A 87 -10.96 -10.14 -26.08
N THR A 88 -11.54 -10.24 -27.29
CA THR A 88 -12.29 -11.44 -27.72
C THR A 88 -11.40 -12.60 -28.21
N GLY A 89 -10.11 -12.35 -28.45
CA GLY A 89 -9.12 -13.35 -28.84
C GLY A 89 -7.69 -12.81 -28.66
N ASN A 90 -6.69 -13.69 -28.67
CA ASN A 90 -5.28 -13.28 -28.72
C ASN A 90 -4.78 -13.12 -30.16
N ALA A 91 -5.20 -13.96 -31.10
CA ALA A 91 -4.73 -13.89 -32.49
C ALA A 91 -5.38 -12.72 -33.26
N ILE A 92 -4.59 -11.68 -33.55
CA ILE A 92 -5.00 -10.47 -34.26
C ILE A 92 -4.29 -10.41 -35.62
N TRP A 93 -5.07 -10.27 -36.70
CA TRP A 93 -4.55 -10.21 -38.06
C TRP A 93 -4.34 -8.80 -38.59
N THR A 94 -5.25 -7.88 -38.24
CA THR A 94 -5.34 -6.56 -38.87
C THR A 94 -5.67 -5.50 -37.83
N ILE A 95 -5.14 -4.29 -38.03
CA ILE A 95 -5.40 -3.12 -37.18
C ILE A 95 -5.60 -1.85 -38.01
N CYS A 96 -6.51 -1.00 -37.56
CA CYS A 96 -6.79 0.29 -38.21
C CYS A 96 -7.05 1.36 -37.15
N VAL A 97 -6.25 2.43 -37.15
CA VAL A 97 -6.55 3.63 -36.34
C VAL A 97 -7.51 4.53 -37.11
N ASP A 98 -8.63 4.89 -36.50
CA ASP A 98 -9.66 5.68 -37.15
C ASP A 98 -9.53 7.21 -36.92
N GLN A 99 -10.41 7.97 -37.56
CA GLN A 99 -10.48 9.43 -37.42
C GLN A 99 -10.74 9.91 -35.97
N ASP A 100 -11.36 9.10 -35.11
CA ASP A 100 -11.59 9.40 -33.69
C ASP A 100 -10.43 8.93 -32.79
N ASN A 101 -9.34 8.43 -33.38
CA ASN A 101 -8.18 7.81 -32.72
C ASN A 101 -8.53 6.54 -31.91
N ARG A 102 -9.60 5.84 -32.28
CA ARG A 102 -9.88 4.49 -31.80
C ARG A 102 -9.05 3.50 -32.59
N VAL A 103 -8.56 2.47 -31.92
CA VAL A 103 -7.75 1.40 -32.54
C VAL A 103 -8.68 0.23 -32.80
N TRP A 104 -9.09 0.03 -34.05
CA TRP A 104 -9.86 -1.13 -34.48
C TRP A 104 -8.92 -2.31 -34.72
N MET A 105 -9.38 -3.52 -34.44
CA MET A 105 -8.65 -4.76 -34.64
C MET A 105 -9.56 -5.90 -35.10
N GLY A 106 -9.04 -6.77 -35.96
CA GLY A 106 -9.69 -7.97 -36.47
C GLY A 106 -8.98 -9.23 -36.00
N PHE A 107 -9.74 -10.21 -35.51
CA PHE A 107 -9.24 -11.43 -34.89
C PHE A 107 -9.36 -12.64 -35.82
N GLU A 108 -8.61 -13.71 -35.55
CA GLU A 108 -8.74 -14.96 -36.31
C GLU A 108 -10.07 -15.69 -36.05
N ASN A 109 -10.52 -15.74 -34.80
CA ASN A 109 -11.76 -16.44 -34.38
C ASN A 109 -12.55 -15.65 -33.33
N GLY A 110 -12.35 -14.33 -33.27
CA GLY A 110 -12.90 -13.42 -32.26
C GLY A 110 -13.62 -12.20 -32.83
N GLY A 111 -13.92 -12.21 -34.13
CA GLY A 111 -14.64 -11.12 -34.78
C GLY A 111 -13.80 -9.87 -35.02
N ALA A 112 -14.38 -8.71 -34.72
CA ALA A 112 -13.67 -7.43 -34.64
C ALA A 112 -14.05 -6.67 -33.36
N GLY A 113 -13.26 -5.67 -33.02
CA GLY A 113 -13.55 -4.72 -31.95
C GLY A 113 -12.66 -3.49 -32.02
N PHE A 114 -12.77 -2.61 -31.04
CA PHE A 114 -11.91 -1.43 -30.94
C PHE A 114 -11.56 -1.03 -29.51
N LEU A 115 -10.39 -0.42 -29.33
CA LEU A 115 -10.04 0.30 -28.10
C LEU A 115 -10.49 1.75 -28.19
N GLU A 116 -11.18 2.22 -27.14
CA GLU A 116 -11.55 3.62 -26.98
C GLU A 116 -10.33 4.54 -26.82
N ALA A 117 -10.36 5.71 -27.46
CA ALA A 117 -9.18 6.60 -27.56
C ALA A 117 -8.72 7.19 -26.20
N LYS A 118 -9.66 7.51 -25.30
CA LYS A 118 -9.38 8.07 -23.96
C LYS A 118 -9.13 6.98 -22.91
N THR A 119 -10.11 6.10 -22.71
CA THR A 119 -10.12 5.11 -21.62
C THR A 119 -9.28 3.87 -21.91
N ARG A 120 -8.90 3.64 -23.18
CA ARG A 120 -8.21 2.43 -23.65
C ARG A 120 -8.91 1.13 -23.21
N THR A 121 -10.24 1.19 -23.10
CA THR A 121 -11.13 0.05 -22.84
C THR A 121 -11.55 -0.59 -24.14
N PHE A 122 -11.46 -1.92 -24.24
CA PHE A 122 -11.89 -2.65 -25.43
C PHE A 122 -13.41 -2.74 -25.51
N LYS A 123 -13.95 -2.63 -26.72
CA LYS A 123 -15.36 -2.83 -27.05
C LYS A 123 -15.45 -3.81 -28.23
N PRO A 124 -16.07 -5.00 -28.06
CA PRO A 124 -16.34 -5.90 -29.17
C PRO A 124 -17.31 -5.24 -30.16
N LEU A 125 -17.18 -5.55 -31.46
CA LEU A 125 -18.15 -5.14 -32.45
C LEU A 125 -19.35 -6.09 -32.40
N GLU A 126 -20.48 -5.56 -31.97
CA GLU A 126 -21.73 -6.32 -31.84
C GLU A 126 -22.83 -5.69 -32.70
N ASN A 127 -23.61 -6.53 -33.37
CA ASN A 127 -24.80 -6.08 -34.08
C ASN A 127 -25.90 -7.14 -34.02
N ALA A 128 -27.13 -6.72 -33.70
CA ALA A 128 -28.27 -7.64 -33.59
C ALA A 128 -28.70 -8.27 -34.93
N GLN A 129 -28.37 -7.64 -36.06
CA GLN A 129 -28.62 -8.17 -37.40
C GLN A 129 -27.58 -9.21 -37.85
N PHE A 130 -26.36 -9.13 -37.30
CA PHE A 130 -25.20 -9.93 -37.71
C PHE A 130 -24.47 -10.48 -36.47
N PRO A 131 -25.09 -11.38 -35.69
CA PRO A 131 -24.51 -11.92 -34.45
C PRO A 131 -23.23 -12.74 -34.67
N GLU A 132 -23.02 -13.28 -35.88
CA GLU A 132 -21.81 -14.00 -36.30
C GLU A 132 -20.54 -13.14 -36.26
N LEU A 133 -20.68 -11.80 -36.30
CA LEU A 133 -19.56 -10.85 -36.21
C LEU A 133 -18.69 -11.00 -34.95
N ARG A 134 -19.16 -11.72 -33.92
CA ARG A 134 -18.39 -12.03 -32.71
C ARG A 134 -17.38 -13.18 -32.87
N GLN A 135 -17.49 -14.02 -33.91
CA GLN A 135 -16.69 -15.25 -34.05
C GLN A 135 -16.02 -15.44 -35.43
N ILE A 136 -16.40 -14.65 -36.43
CA ILE A 136 -15.74 -14.70 -37.75
C ILE A 136 -14.26 -14.28 -37.71
N THR A 137 -13.48 -14.79 -38.66
CA THR A 137 -12.14 -14.30 -39.02
C THR A 137 -12.26 -12.99 -39.78
N VAL A 138 -11.56 -11.95 -39.32
CA VAL A 138 -11.46 -10.65 -40.00
C VAL A 138 -10.01 -10.44 -40.44
N TRP A 139 -9.77 -10.51 -41.76
CA TRP A 139 -8.44 -10.43 -42.36
C TRP A 139 -7.96 -9.01 -42.61
N SER A 140 -8.87 -8.07 -42.85
CA SER A 140 -8.49 -6.70 -43.19
C SER A 140 -9.53 -5.67 -42.75
N LEU A 141 -9.05 -4.57 -42.19
CA LEU A 141 -9.83 -3.40 -41.81
C LEU A 141 -9.39 -2.17 -42.60
N ALA A 142 -10.35 -1.31 -42.96
CA ALA A 142 -10.03 0.01 -43.50
C ALA A 142 -11.14 1.03 -43.21
N GLN A 143 -10.77 2.30 -43.01
CA GLN A 143 -11.74 3.41 -42.90
C GLN A 143 -11.75 4.26 -44.17
N THR A 144 -12.94 4.53 -44.73
CA THR A 144 -13.10 5.53 -45.80
C THR A 144 -13.23 6.96 -45.24
N PRO A 145 -12.88 8.03 -46.01
CA PRO A 145 -12.85 9.40 -45.48
C PRO A 145 -14.17 9.92 -44.90
N ASN A 146 -15.30 9.33 -45.27
CA ASN A 146 -16.64 9.61 -44.73
C ASN A 146 -16.89 9.00 -43.34
N GLY A 147 -15.93 8.24 -42.78
CA GLY A 147 -16.01 7.61 -41.47
C GLY A 147 -16.48 6.14 -41.48
N ASP A 148 -16.92 5.59 -42.62
CA ASP A 148 -17.34 4.18 -42.69
C ASP A 148 -16.15 3.24 -42.44
N ILE A 149 -16.31 2.27 -41.53
CA ILE A 149 -15.36 1.19 -41.26
C ILE A 149 -15.76 -0.03 -42.10
N TRP A 150 -14.82 -0.58 -42.85
CA TRP A 150 -14.99 -1.75 -43.70
C TRP A 150 -14.23 -2.96 -43.13
N LEU A 151 -14.86 -4.12 -43.15
CA LEU A 151 -14.34 -5.37 -42.60
C LEU A 151 -14.32 -6.46 -43.69
N GLY A 152 -13.12 -6.85 -44.11
CA GLY A 152 -12.89 -8.00 -44.99
C GLY A 152 -12.79 -9.29 -44.18
N THR A 153 -13.55 -10.31 -44.57
CA THR A 153 -13.70 -11.55 -43.80
C THR A 153 -13.19 -12.77 -44.58
N ALA A 154 -12.92 -13.87 -43.88
CA ALA A 154 -12.44 -15.11 -44.53
C ALA A 154 -13.46 -15.77 -45.47
N ALA A 155 -14.76 -15.67 -45.17
CA ALA A 155 -15.80 -16.42 -45.89
C ALA A 155 -17.19 -15.76 -45.92
N ASN A 156 -17.38 -14.61 -45.27
CA ASN A 156 -18.70 -13.98 -45.05
C ASN A 156 -18.86 -12.66 -45.81
N GLY A 157 -18.03 -12.42 -46.83
CA GLY A 157 -18.03 -11.23 -47.65
C GLY A 157 -17.35 -10.03 -47.00
N LEU A 158 -17.86 -8.86 -47.37
CA LEU A 158 -17.41 -7.54 -46.92
C LEU A 158 -18.51 -6.89 -46.10
N TYR A 159 -18.19 -6.45 -44.88
CA TYR A 159 -19.12 -5.66 -44.07
C TYR A 159 -18.73 -4.18 -44.09
N ARG A 160 -19.73 -3.31 -43.98
CA ARG A 160 -19.59 -1.87 -43.78
C ARG A 160 -20.35 -1.44 -42.53
N ARG A 161 -19.65 -0.78 -41.62
CA ARG A 161 -20.20 -0.06 -40.46
C ARG A 161 -20.16 1.45 -40.72
N ARG A 162 -21.30 2.11 -40.69
CA ARG A 162 -21.35 3.58 -40.74
C ARG A 162 -21.07 4.21 -39.37
N PRO A 163 -20.74 5.52 -39.29
CA PRO A 163 -20.57 6.22 -38.01
C PRO A 163 -21.76 6.11 -37.05
N ASP A 164 -22.99 6.10 -37.59
CA ASP A 164 -24.24 5.92 -36.82
C ASP A 164 -24.44 4.52 -36.20
N GLY A 165 -23.56 3.57 -36.52
CA GLY A 165 -23.63 2.18 -36.06
C GLY A 165 -24.45 1.25 -36.96
N SER A 166 -25.06 1.75 -38.04
CA SER A 166 -25.73 0.92 -39.03
C SER A 166 -24.73 0.02 -39.77
N MET A 167 -25.12 -1.23 -40.00
CA MET A 167 -24.32 -2.25 -40.67
C MET A 167 -24.93 -2.63 -42.02
N GLN A 168 -24.07 -3.00 -42.97
CA GLN A 168 -24.44 -3.58 -44.25
C GLN A 168 -23.44 -4.67 -44.64
N GLN A 169 -23.92 -5.78 -45.16
CA GLN A 169 -23.11 -6.86 -45.71
C GLN A 169 -23.16 -6.86 -47.24
N PHE A 170 -22.07 -7.23 -47.88
CA PHE A 170 -21.94 -7.44 -49.32
C PHE A 170 -21.33 -8.82 -49.56
N LEU A 171 -21.97 -9.62 -50.41
CA LEU A 171 -21.59 -11.00 -50.73
C LEU A 171 -21.31 -11.13 -52.24
N ASN A 172 -20.75 -12.27 -52.63
CA ASN A 172 -20.67 -12.72 -54.01
C ASN A 172 -22.07 -13.16 -54.48
N VAL A 173 -22.54 -12.58 -55.58
CA VAL A 173 -23.76 -12.99 -56.26
C VAL A 173 -23.36 -13.59 -57.61
N PRO A 174 -23.43 -14.92 -57.80
CA PRO A 174 -23.02 -15.56 -59.04
C PRO A 174 -23.70 -14.96 -60.27
N GLY A 175 -22.90 -14.46 -61.20
CA GLY A 175 -23.36 -13.80 -62.43
C GLY A 175 -23.51 -12.27 -62.35
N ASP A 176 -23.48 -11.66 -61.15
CA ASP A 176 -23.54 -10.21 -61.00
C ASP A 176 -22.14 -9.58 -61.00
N SER A 177 -21.80 -8.88 -62.08
CA SER A 177 -20.54 -8.13 -62.20
C SER A 177 -20.40 -6.96 -61.21
N ALA A 178 -21.51 -6.47 -60.65
CA ALA A 178 -21.55 -5.42 -59.64
C ALA A 178 -21.55 -5.97 -58.19
N SER A 179 -21.36 -7.28 -58.01
CA SER A 179 -21.09 -7.92 -56.72
C SER A 179 -19.60 -8.29 -56.55
N LEU A 180 -19.21 -8.69 -55.34
CA LEU A 180 -17.89 -9.27 -55.09
C LEU A 180 -17.69 -10.55 -55.95
N PRO A 181 -16.48 -10.84 -56.45
CA PRO A 181 -16.20 -12.07 -57.21
C PRO A 181 -15.98 -13.31 -56.32
N ALA A 182 -15.76 -13.12 -55.01
CA ALA A 182 -15.64 -14.15 -53.99
C ALA A 182 -16.01 -13.56 -52.62
N ASP A 183 -16.48 -14.40 -51.69
CA ASP A 183 -16.84 -13.99 -50.32
C ASP A 183 -15.64 -13.86 -49.38
N ALA A 184 -14.49 -14.41 -49.77
CA ALA A 184 -13.21 -14.20 -49.09
C ALA A 184 -12.60 -12.84 -49.51
N VAL A 185 -12.30 -11.99 -48.54
CA VAL A 185 -11.70 -10.66 -48.75
C VAL A 185 -10.36 -10.59 -48.03
N ASN A 186 -9.28 -10.64 -48.81
CA ASN A 186 -7.92 -10.81 -48.29
C ASN A 186 -7.28 -9.48 -47.84
N ALA A 187 -7.57 -8.37 -48.54
CA ALA A 187 -7.00 -7.06 -48.21
C ALA A 187 -7.91 -5.91 -48.66
N LEU A 188 -7.95 -4.85 -47.85
CA LEU A 188 -8.62 -3.59 -48.12
C LEU A 188 -7.60 -2.44 -48.15
N ARG A 189 -7.68 -1.58 -49.17
CA ARG A 189 -6.87 -0.35 -49.25
C ARG A 189 -7.74 0.83 -49.70
N VAL A 190 -7.74 1.91 -48.94
CA VAL A 190 -8.54 3.12 -49.23
C VAL A 190 -7.65 4.20 -49.83
N ALA A 191 -8.05 4.71 -50.98
CA ALA A 191 -7.42 5.89 -51.58
C ALA A 191 -7.95 7.20 -50.93
N PRO A 192 -7.15 8.28 -50.89
CA PRO A 192 -7.56 9.56 -50.32
C PRO A 192 -8.83 10.16 -50.95
N ASN A 193 -9.13 9.80 -52.20
CA ASN A 193 -10.37 10.21 -52.89
C ASN A 193 -11.62 9.41 -52.45
N GLY A 194 -11.49 8.48 -51.50
CA GLY A 194 -12.57 7.63 -50.98
C GLY A 194 -12.80 6.32 -51.75
N THR A 195 -12.05 6.06 -52.83
CA THR A 195 -12.10 4.77 -53.53
C THR A 195 -11.59 3.66 -52.62
N LEU A 196 -12.38 2.60 -52.44
CA LEU A 196 -11.97 1.39 -51.73
C LEU A 196 -11.54 0.31 -52.73
N TRP A 197 -10.29 -0.14 -52.61
CA TRP A 197 -9.74 -1.29 -53.34
C TRP A 197 -9.81 -2.54 -52.48
N ILE A 198 -10.31 -3.63 -53.07
CA ILE A 198 -10.67 -4.87 -52.39
C ILE A 198 -9.97 -6.02 -53.12
N ALA A 199 -9.05 -6.69 -52.45
CA ALA A 199 -8.41 -7.91 -52.93
C ALA A 199 -9.23 -9.13 -52.52
N THR A 200 -9.52 -10.01 -53.48
CA THR A 200 -10.17 -11.30 -53.25
C THR A 200 -9.42 -12.41 -53.99
N PRO A 201 -9.64 -13.69 -53.63
CA PRO A 201 -9.10 -14.81 -54.41
C PRO A 201 -9.58 -14.85 -55.87
N GLY A 202 -10.75 -14.26 -56.15
CA GLY A 202 -11.38 -14.22 -57.48
C GLY A 202 -11.13 -12.95 -58.30
N GLY A 203 -10.34 -11.99 -57.82
CA GLY A 203 -10.06 -10.74 -58.54
C GLY A 203 -9.83 -9.51 -57.66
N LEU A 204 -9.34 -8.45 -58.28
CA LEU A 204 -9.33 -7.10 -57.71
C LEU A 204 -10.69 -6.43 -57.96
N VAL A 205 -11.21 -5.71 -56.96
CA VAL A 205 -12.46 -4.94 -57.08
C VAL A 205 -12.23 -3.50 -56.61
N ARG A 206 -12.86 -2.56 -57.30
CA ARG A 206 -12.92 -1.14 -56.96
C ARG A 206 -14.33 -0.78 -56.50
N TRP A 207 -14.47 -0.07 -55.40
CA TRP A 207 -15.72 0.57 -54.96
C TRP A 207 -15.56 2.09 -54.98
N ASP A 208 -16.43 2.77 -55.72
CA ASP A 208 -16.39 4.23 -55.97
C ASP A 208 -17.33 5.05 -55.07
N GLY A 209 -17.94 4.41 -54.07
CA GLY A 209 -19.00 4.99 -53.24
C GLY A 209 -20.42 4.61 -53.67
N LYS A 210 -20.61 4.07 -54.89
CA LYS A 210 -21.92 3.70 -55.46
C LYS A 210 -22.00 2.25 -55.91
N GLN A 211 -20.97 1.72 -56.57
CA GLN A 211 -20.99 0.39 -57.17
C GLN A 211 -19.62 -0.32 -57.10
N PHE A 212 -19.63 -1.64 -57.12
CA PHE A 212 -18.41 -2.44 -57.29
C PHE A 212 -18.09 -2.57 -58.79
N THR A 213 -16.83 -2.41 -59.14
CA THR A 213 -16.29 -2.63 -60.49
C THR A 213 -15.12 -3.60 -60.39
N ARG A 214 -15.25 -4.77 -61.01
CA ARG A 214 -14.17 -5.78 -61.07
C ARG A 214 -13.07 -5.30 -62.03
N VAL A 215 -11.81 -5.45 -61.63
CA VAL A 215 -10.62 -5.05 -62.42
C VAL A 215 -9.80 -6.30 -62.72
N ALA A 216 -9.75 -6.68 -64.00
CA ALA A 216 -8.98 -7.83 -64.45
C ALA A 216 -7.48 -7.53 -64.43
N LEU A 217 -6.66 -8.45 -63.91
CA LEU A 217 -5.21 -8.33 -63.90
C LEU A 217 -4.63 -8.72 -65.28
N PRO A 218 -3.52 -8.11 -65.75
CA PRO A 218 -2.89 -8.49 -67.02
C PRO A 218 -2.14 -9.83 -66.96
N GLY A 219 -1.90 -10.36 -65.75
CA GLY A 219 -1.14 -11.57 -65.50
C GLY A 219 -1.87 -12.87 -65.82
N SER A 220 -1.16 -13.99 -65.68
CA SER A 220 -1.71 -15.33 -65.87
C SER A 220 -2.66 -15.75 -64.73
N SER A 221 -2.60 -15.08 -63.57
CA SER A 221 -3.53 -15.25 -62.46
C SER A 221 -4.41 -14.03 -62.27
N GLN A 222 -5.67 -14.25 -61.89
CA GLN A 222 -6.59 -13.19 -61.45
C GLN A 222 -6.66 -13.08 -59.91
N THR A 223 -6.11 -14.06 -59.19
CA THR A 223 -5.99 -14.00 -57.73
C THR A 223 -5.06 -12.86 -57.35
N VAL A 224 -5.50 -11.99 -56.43
CA VAL A 224 -4.64 -10.93 -55.88
C VAL A 224 -3.85 -11.51 -54.72
N GLY A 225 -2.53 -11.61 -54.88
CA GLY A 225 -1.62 -12.06 -53.83
C GLY A 225 -1.29 -10.96 -52.82
N ARG A 226 -0.97 -9.75 -53.30
CA ARG A 226 -0.64 -8.58 -52.45
C ARG A 226 -1.20 -7.28 -53.02
N LEU A 227 -1.50 -6.34 -52.12
CA LEU A 227 -2.10 -5.05 -52.44
C LEU A 227 -1.49 -3.92 -51.59
N ARG A 228 -0.74 -3.01 -52.24
CA ARG A 228 -0.08 -1.88 -51.58
C ARG A 228 -0.42 -0.57 -52.28
N LEU A 229 -1.00 0.38 -51.56
CA LEU A 229 -1.26 1.72 -52.07
C LEU A 229 -0.07 2.64 -51.72
N GLU A 230 0.40 3.44 -52.67
CA GLU A 230 1.38 4.50 -52.37
C GLU A 230 0.76 5.64 -51.56
N ARG A 231 1.61 6.35 -50.82
CA ARG A 231 1.21 7.47 -49.97
C ARG A 231 0.56 8.63 -50.73
N ASP A 232 0.84 8.77 -52.02
CA ASP A 232 0.17 9.76 -52.88
C ASP A 232 -1.30 9.41 -53.16
N GLY A 233 -1.71 8.15 -52.92
CA GLY A 233 -3.03 7.64 -53.21
C GLY A 233 -3.33 7.40 -54.69
N ASN A 234 -2.37 7.67 -55.57
CA ASN A 234 -2.53 7.64 -57.02
C ASN A 234 -1.93 6.40 -57.66
N THR A 235 -0.94 5.77 -57.01
CA THR A 235 -0.34 4.52 -57.48
C THR A 235 -0.74 3.35 -56.57
N LEU A 236 -1.31 2.29 -57.14
CA LEU A 236 -1.62 1.03 -56.47
C LEU A 236 -0.74 -0.08 -57.07
N TRP A 237 0.02 -0.74 -56.22
CA TRP A 237 0.83 -1.91 -56.55
C TRP A 237 0.03 -3.18 -56.25
N VAL A 238 -0.04 -4.06 -57.25
CA VAL A 238 -0.83 -5.29 -57.20
C VAL A 238 0.06 -6.45 -57.65
N THR A 239 0.22 -7.47 -56.81
CA THR A 239 0.89 -8.72 -57.20
C THR A 239 -0.16 -9.78 -57.48
N ASP A 240 -0.08 -10.47 -58.62
CA ASP A 240 -0.98 -11.59 -58.92
C ASP A 240 -0.57 -12.88 -58.17
N GLY A 241 -1.41 -13.91 -58.26
CA GLY A 241 -1.13 -15.22 -57.65
C GLY A 241 0.03 -16.00 -58.27
N ALA A 242 0.63 -15.52 -59.36
CA ALA A 242 1.85 -16.09 -59.95
C ALA A 242 3.13 -15.34 -59.50
N GLY A 243 2.97 -14.21 -58.78
CA GLY A 243 4.08 -13.40 -58.27
C GLY A 243 4.51 -12.27 -59.20
N GLU A 244 3.76 -11.98 -60.27
CA GLU A 244 4.06 -10.87 -61.19
C GLU A 244 3.51 -9.54 -60.63
N LEU A 245 4.36 -8.50 -60.65
CA LEU A 245 4.06 -7.18 -60.07
C LEU A 245 3.48 -6.22 -61.11
N PHE A 246 2.33 -5.64 -60.82
CA PHE A 246 1.64 -4.67 -61.66
C PHE A 246 1.51 -3.31 -60.98
N ARG A 247 1.65 -2.24 -61.78
CA ARG A 247 1.42 -0.86 -61.35
C ARG A 247 0.11 -0.34 -61.94
N LEU A 248 -0.82 0.02 -61.08
CA LEU A 248 -2.14 0.55 -61.43
C LEU A 248 -2.24 2.03 -61.02
N ASP A 249 -2.87 2.87 -61.86
CA ASP A 249 -3.19 4.26 -61.51
C ASP A 249 -4.57 4.41 -60.84
N ALA A 250 -4.89 5.61 -60.33
CA ALA A 250 -6.16 5.93 -59.68
C ALA A 250 -7.40 5.76 -60.59
N GLU A 251 -7.22 5.78 -61.91
CA GLU A 251 -8.28 5.53 -62.88
C GLU A 251 -8.50 4.02 -63.12
N GLY A 252 -7.57 3.16 -62.71
CA GLY A 252 -7.62 1.71 -62.91
C GLY A 252 -6.93 1.24 -64.20
N ARG A 253 -5.95 2.00 -64.72
CA ARG A 253 -5.15 1.60 -65.89
C ARG A 253 -3.80 1.03 -65.44
N PHE A 254 -3.39 -0.06 -66.08
CA PHE A 254 -2.10 -0.68 -65.83
C PHE A 254 -0.97 0.02 -66.58
N SER A 255 0.20 0.09 -65.95
CA SER A 255 1.44 0.62 -66.52
C SER A 255 2.64 -0.29 -66.20
N PRO A 256 3.71 -0.28 -67.02
CA PRO A 256 4.96 -0.96 -66.69
C PRO A 256 5.52 -0.51 -65.34
N HIS A 257 6.05 -1.45 -64.55
CA HIS A 257 6.86 -1.11 -63.38
C HIS A 257 8.30 -0.76 -63.81
N PRO A 258 9.05 0.06 -63.05
CA PRO A 258 10.39 0.49 -63.46
C PRO A 258 11.43 -0.65 -63.56
N TRP A 259 11.36 -1.63 -62.66
CA TRP A 259 12.40 -2.65 -62.46
C TRP A 259 12.38 -3.83 -63.46
N GLN A 260 12.03 -3.57 -64.73
CA GLN A 260 11.94 -4.60 -65.77
C GLN A 260 13.30 -5.04 -66.33
N ASN A 261 14.32 -4.17 -66.23
CA ASN A 261 15.68 -4.42 -66.76
C ASN A 261 16.63 -5.06 -65.73
N MET A 262 16.10 -5.82 -64.76
CA MET A 262 16.93 -6.51 -63.78
C MET A 262 17.64 -7.74 -64.37
N PRO A 263 18.74 -8.21 -63.73
CA PRO A 263 19.36 -9.49 -64.07
C PRO A 263 18.32 -10.62 -64.10
N ALA A 264 18.42 -11.55 -65.06
CA ALA A 264 17.37 -12.57 -65.30
C ALA A 264 17.04 -13.49 -64.10
N ASN A 265 17.90 -13.51 -63.08
CA ASN A 265 17.74 -14.24 -61.83
C ASN A 265 17.19 -13.38 -60.66
N GLN A 266 16.84 -12.10 -60.89
CA GLN A 266 16.25 -11.21 -59.89
C GLN A 266 14.86 -10.74 -60.34
N ARG A 267 13.88 -10.78 -59.43
CA ARG A 267 12.50 -10.32 -59.66
C ARG A 267 11.97 -9.61 -58.42
N VAL A 268 11.18 -8.55 -58.61
CA VAL A 268 10.42 -7.89 -57.53
C VAL A 268 9.09 -8.62 -57.37
N TYR A 269 8.82 -9.16 -56.18
CA TYR A 269 7.51 -9.72 -55.84
C TYR A 269 6.55 -8.67 -55.30
N ASN A 270 7.06 -7.68 -54.55
CA ASN A 270 6.24 -6.66 -53.92
C ASN A 270 7.01 -5.35 -53.71
N VAL A 271 6.29 -4.24 -53.68
CA VAL A 271 6.80 -2.98 -53.12
C VAL A 271 6.42 -2.96 -51.64
N LEU A 272 7.43 -2.94 -50.77
CA LEU A 272 7.23 -2.84 -49.32
C LEU A 272 6.71 -1.44 -48.98
N LEU A 273 7.53 -0.42 -49.25
CA LEU A 273 7.15 0.97 -49.05
C LEU A 273 7.94 1.89 -50.00
N ARG A 274 7.40 3.08 -50.23
CA ARG A 274 8.12 4.22 -50.80
C ARG A 274 8.27 5.26 -49.70
N ASP A 275 9.51 5.58 -49.33
CA ASP A 275 9.80 6.46 -48.20
C ASP A 275 9.62 7.95 -48.55
N ARG A 276 9.63 8.84 -47.55
CA ARG A 276 9.54 10.31 -47.74
C ARG A 276 10.63 10.90 -48.62
N ARG A 277 11.74 10.19 -48.82
CA ARG A 277 12.86 10.60 -49.67
C ARG A 277 12.67 10.12 -51.11
N GLY A 278 11.59 9.39 -51.38
CA GLY A 278 11.20 8.90 -52.69
C GLY A 278 11.77 7.52 -53.04
N ARG A 279 12.56 6.91 -52.14
CA ARG A 279 13.23 5.62 -52.37
C ARG A 279 12.25 4.48 -52.23
N TYR A 280 12.39 3.47 -53.07
CA TYR A 280 11.56 2.27 -53.04
C TYR A 280 12.25 1.15 -52.30
N TRP A 281 11.55 0.56 -51.33
CA TRP A 281 11.93 -0.67 -50.64
C TRP A 281 11.15 -1.82 -51.25
N LEU A 282 11.88 -2.84 -51.68
CA LEU A 282 11.40 -3.89 -52.55
C LEU A 282 11.59 -5.24 -51.89
N ASP A 283 10.60 -6.12 -52.05
CA ASP A 283 10.75 -7.54 -51.78
C ASP A 283 11.14 -8.26 -53.08
N THR A 284 12.25 -8.98 -53.05
CA THR A 284 12.77 -9.70 -54.22
C THR A 284 13.05 -11.16 -53.87
N ASN A 285 13.18 -12.01 -54.89
CA ASN A 285 13.63 -13.38 -54.68
C ASN A 285 15.04 -13.51 -54.06
N ALA A 286 15.85 -12.44 -54.03
CA ALA A 286 17.12 -12.37 -53.30
C ALA A 286 16.99 -11.77 -51.88
N GLY A 287 15.78 -11.38 -51.49
CA GLY A 287 15.42 -10.70 -50.24
C GLY A 287 15.15 -9.21 -50.40
N MET A 288 15.26 -8.46 -49.31
CA MET A 288 15.04 -7.01 -49.33
C MET A 288 16.01 -6.30 -50.29
N ALA A 289 15.51 -5.33 -51.04
CA ALA A 289 16.30 -4.45 -51.88
C ALA A 289 15.84 -2.99 -51.78
N LEU A 290 16.74 -2.07 -52.11
CA LEU A 290 16.55 -0.63 -52.14
C LEU A 290 16.72 -0.13 -53.59
N SER A 291 15.91 0.84 -53.99
CA SER A 291 16.00 1.54 -55.27
C SER A 291 15.94 3.05 -55.01
N GLU A 292 17.04 3.77 -55.23
CA GLU A 292 17.14 5.20 -54.91
C GLU A 292 16.66 6.10 -56.05
N THR A 293 17.00 5.75 -57.30
CA THR A 293 16.59 6.46 -58.52
C THR A 293 15.28 5.93 -59.11
N GLY A 294 14.76 4.83 -58.55
CA GLY A 294 13.60 4.11 -59.07
C GLY A 294 13.92 3.15 -60.20
N THR A 295 15.18 2.99 -60.64
CA THR A 295 15.58 2.03 -61.70
C THR A 295 16.74 1.12 -61.31
N ASP A 296 17.63 1.61 -60.45
CA ASP A 296 18.62 0.81 -59.73
C ASP A 296 17.93 -0.14 -58.76
N VAL A 297 18.53 -1.31 -58.49
CA VAL A 297 18.11 -2.21 -57.42
C VAL A 297 19.36 -2.73 -56.71
N VAL A 298 19.51 -2.35 -55.45
CA VAL A 298 20.64 -2.71 -54.58
C VAL A 298 20.12 -3.64 -53.48
N ARG A 299 20.69 -4.84 -53.37
CA ARG A 299 20.29 -5.81 -52.35
C ARG A 299 20.67 -5.29 -50.96
N VAL A 300 19.73 -5.31 -50.02
CA VAL A 300 19.95 -4.97 -48.61
C VAL A 300 20.30 -6.26 -47.83
N PRO A 301 21.50 -6.38 -47.25
CA PRO A 301 21.87 -7.54 -46.45
C PRO A 301 21.21 -7.49 -45.07
N ILE A 302 20.29 -8.41 -44.79
CA ILE A 302 19.60 -8.54 -43.51
C ILE A 302 20.34 -9.56 -42.63
N TYR A 303 20.96 -9.10 -41.54
CA TYR A 303 21.65 -9.97 -40.58
C TYR A 303 20.77 -10.22 -39.35
N SER A 304 20.53 -11.49 -39.01
CA SER A 304 19.84 -11.85 -37.78
C SER A 304 20.86 -12.20 -36.71
N PHE A 305 20.84 -11.47 -35.60
CA PHE A 305 21.67 -11.78 -34.43
C PHE A 305 21.31 -13.16 -33.86
N THR A 306 20.03 -13.52 -33.78
CA THR A 306 19.58 -14.83 -33.33
C THR A 306 20.13 -15.96 -34.21
N ALA A 307 20.05 -15.81 -35.54
CA ALA A 307 20.55 -16.81 -36.49
C ALA A 307 22.06 -16.72 -36.78
N HIS A 308 22.77 -15.74 -36.20
CA HIS A 308 24.19 -15.45 -36.42
C HIS A 308 24.61 -15.42 -37.91
N SER A 309 23.71 -14.98 -38.79
CA SER A 309 23.86 -15.11 -40.24
C SER A 309 22.96 -14.16 -41.03
N LEU A 310 23.25 -14.01 -42.33
CA LEU A 310 22.37 -13.32 -43.26
C LEU A 310 21.12 -14.15 -43.54
N VAL A 311 19.95 -13.56 -43.34
CA VAL A 311 18.65 -14.21 -43.52
C VAL A 311 17.90 -13.61 -44.71
N ASN A 312 17.02 -14.42 -45.32
CA ASN A 312 15.94 -13.91 -46.16
C ASN A 312 14.62 -14.07 -45.39
N ARG A 313 13.68 -13.13 -45.55
CA ARG A 313 12.43 -13.08 -44.78
C ARG A 313 11.25 -12.84 -45.71
N ASN A 314 10.12 -13.47 -45.39
CA ASN A 314 8.85 -13.18 -46.04
C ASN A 314 8.22 -11.95 -45.36
N TRP A 315 8.47 -10.77 -45.91
CA TRP A 315 7.90 -9.51 -45.44
C TRP A 315 6.40 -9.49 -45.67
N ILE A 316 5.60 -9.10 -44.69
CA ILE A 316 4.12 -9.09 -44.81
C ILE A 316 3.56 -7.67 -44.79
N ASP A 317 4.07 -6.81 -43.91
CA ASP A 317 3.75 -5.39 -43.90
C ASP A 317 5.01 -4.54 -43.65
N SER A 318 4.91 -3.25 -43.94
CA SER A 318 5.93 -2.27 -43.58
C SER A 318 5.35 -0.88 -43.40
N TYR A 319 5.98 -0.06 -42.56
CA TYR A 319 5.46 1.22 -42.13
C TYR A 319 6.58 2.26 -42.01
N GLU A 320 6.32 3.51 -42.40
CA GLU A 320 7.22 4.64 -42.18
C GLU A 320 6.62 5.54 -41.10
N ASP A 321 7.27 5.57 -39.93
CA ASP A 321 6.77 6.29 -38.76
C ASP A 321 6.84 7.82 -38.89
N ARG A 322 6.21 8.55 -37.97
CA ARG A 322 6.23 10.01 -37.97
C ARG A 322 7.63 10.60 -38.02
N GLU A 323 8.65 9.97 -37.45
CA GLU A 323 10.03 10.48 -37.38
C GLU A 323 10.78 10.25 -38.70
N GLY A 324 10.45 9.18 -39.42
CA GLY A 324 11.07 8.74 -40.67
C GLY A 324 11.84 7.42 -40.53
N GLY A 325 11.58 6.66 -39.46
CA GLY A 325 12.06 5.30 -39.27
C GLY A 325 11.20 4.33 -40.05
N LEU A 326 11.81 3.23 -40.48
CA LEU A 326 11.16 2.22 -41.32
C LEU A 326 11.04 0.91 -40.55
N TRP A 327 9.81 0.46 -40.43
CA TRP A 327 9.42 -0.77 -39.76
C TRP A 327 9.01 -1.80 -40.81
N PHE A 328 9.50 -3.03 -40.69
CA PHE A 328 9.19 -4.13 -41.60
C PHE A 328 8.79 -5.35 -40.77
N ALA A 329 7.54 -5.80 -40.92
CA ALA A 329 7.04 -7.02 -40.29
C ALA A 329 7.32 -8.22 -41.19
N ALA A 330 7.90 -9.28 -40.64
CA ALA A 330 8.02 -10.57 -41.30
C ALA A 330 6.96 -11.55 -40.77
N LEU A 331 6.55 -12.51 -41.60
CA LEU A 331 5.64 -13.58 -41.18
C LEU A 331 6.26 -14.45 -40.06
N GLU A 332 7.57 -14.62 -40.10
CA GLU A 332 8.37 -15.39 -39.13
C GLU A 332 9.70 -14.67 -38.85
N GLY A 333 10.11 -14.59 -37.59
CA GLY A 333 11.34 -13.93 -37.18
C GLY A 333 11.21 -12.44 -36.88
N GLY A 334 10.02 -11.99 -36.50
CA GLY A 334 9.80 -10.74 -35.77
C GLY A 334 9.73 -9.47 -36.62
N LEU A 335 9.86 -8.35 -35.91
CA LEU A 335 9.79 -7.01 -36.44
C LEU A 335 11.20 -6.48 -36.71
N TRP A 336 11.36 -5.71 -37.78
CA TRP A 336 12.66 -5.14 -38.14
C TRP A 336 12.54 -3.62 -38.21
N HIS A 337 13.40 -2.91 -37.49
CA HIS A 337 13.40 -1.45 -37.41
C HIS A 337 14.69 -0.86 -37.94
N LEU A 338 14.56 0.03 -38.92
CA LEU A 338 15.64 0.84 -39.46
C LEU A 338 15.41 2.30 -39.02
N LEU A 339 16.27 2.78 -38.15
CA LEU A 339 16.13 4.05 -37.43
C LEU A 339 15.94 5.27 -38.35
N PRO A 340 15.24 6.33 -37.91
CA PRO A 340 15.28 7.62 -38.58
C PRO A 340 16.73 8.08 -38.77
N HIS A 341 17.06 8.58 -39.96
CA HIS A 341 18.43 9.00 -40.31
C HIS A 341 19.51 7.90 -40.23
N TRP A 342 19.15 6.63 -40.44
CA TRP A 342 20.10 5.52 -40.61
C TRP A 342 21.23 5.79 -41.64
N ASP A 343 21.00 6.72 -42.57
CA ASP A 343 21.98 7.16 -43.57
C ASP A 343 22.87 8.35 -43.14
N THR A 344 22.95 8.62 -41.84
CA THR A 344 23.86 9.62 -41.25
C THR A 344 25.29 9.08 -41.07
N PHE A 345 25.43 7.84 -40.58
CA PHE A 345 26.72 7.19 -40.33
C PHE A 345 26.90 6.02 -41.31
N ALA A 346 27.90 6.11 -42.19
CA ALA A 346 28.34 4.97 -42.97
C ALA A 346 29.29 4.11 -42.12
N VAL A 347 29.04 2.80 -42.02
CA VAL A 347 29.90 1.87 -41.28
C VAL A 347 30.59 0.90 -42.24
N LEU A 348 31.92 0.94 -42.27
CA LEU A 348 32.78 0.07 -43.06
C LEU A 348 33.45 -0.95 -42.14
N ALA A 349 33.01 -2.20 -42.20
CA ALA A 349 33.50 -3.30 -41.36
C ALA A 349 34.27 -4.34 -42.18
N HIS A 350 35.13 -5.13 -41.52
CA HIS A 350 35.80 -6.27 -42.15
C HIS A 350 34.83 -7.40 -42.45
N ARG A 351 34.78 -7.88 -43.70
CA ARG A 351 33.94 -9.00 -44.11
C ARG A 351 34.77 -10.03 -44.90
N PRO A 352 35.14 -11.18 -44.30
CA PRO A 352 36.06 -12.15 -44.92
C PRO A 352 35.67 -12.67 -46.32
N LYS A 353 34.39 -12.57 -46.71
CA LYS A 353 33.87 -13.04 -48.01
C LYS A 353 33.68 -11.90 -49.03
N GLU A 354 33.94 -10.65 -48.68
CA GLU A 354 33.78 -9.47 -49.54
C GLU A 354 35.16 -8.81 -49.78
N PRO A 355 35.79 -8.98 -50.96
CA PRO A 355 37.18 -8.53 -51.23
C PRO A 355 37.33 -7.00 -51.36
N HIS A 356 36.25 -6.24 -51.23
CA HIS A 356 36.23 -4.78 -51.21
C HIS A 356 35.83 -4.21 -49.82
N SER A 357 35.71 -5.06 -48.82
CA SER A 357 35.55 -4.65 -47.42
C SER A 357 36.89 -4.26 -46.78
N LEU A 358 36.83 -3.68 -45.58
CA LEU A 358 38.01 -3.31 -44.78
C LEU A 358 38.94 -4.52 -44.60
N ALA A 359 40.23 -4.39 -44.90
CA ALA A 359 41.18 -5.50 -44.77
C ALA A 359 41.48 -5.79 -43.29
N ASN A 360 41.71 -4.74 -42.50
CA ASN A 360 41.94 -4.81 -41.06
C ASN A 360 40.66 -5.17 -40.29
N THR A 361 40.73 -6.09 -39.31
CA THR A 361 39.57 -6.44 -38.48
C THR A 361 39.17 -5.28 -37.56
N SER A 362 40.16 -4.58 -36.99
CA SER A 362 39.97 -3.36 -36.19
C SER A 362 41.02 -2.33 -36.59
N VAL A 363 40.65 -1.06 -36.68
CA VAL A 363 41.53 0.06 -37.05
C VAL A 363 42.04 0.73 -35.78
N LEU A 364 43.36 0.84 -35.64
CA LEU A 364 44.05 1.25 -34.41
C LEU A 364 44.53 2.71 -34.44
N ALA A 365 44.77 3.25 -35.63
CA ALA A 365 45.12 4.65 -35.84
C ALA A 365 44.72 5.11 -37.24
N THR A 366 44.45 6.40 -37.38
CA THR A 366 44.12 7.03 -38.67
C THR A 366 44.77 8.40 -38.81
N VAL A 367 45.04 8.83 -40.04
CA VAL A 367 45.44 10.21 -40.32
C VAL A 367 44.83 10.69 -41.65
N ALA A 368 44.43 11.95 -41.73
CA ALA A 368 43.97 12.54 -42.98
C ALA A 368 45.10 12.57 -44.00
N SER A 369 44.82 12.31 -45.29
CA SER A 369 45.82 12.49 -46.34
C SER A 369 45.66 13.84 -47.03
N ALA A 370 46.77 14.57 -47.15
CA ALA A 370 46.92 15.75 -47.99
C ALA A 370 46.65 15.45 -49.49
N SER A 371 46.75 14.19 -49.91
CA SER A 371 46.38 13.74 -51.26
C SER A 371 44.88 13.47 -51.46
N GLY A 372 44.08 13.60 -50.40
CA GLY A 372 42.67 13.19 -50.36
C GLY A 372 42.47 11.83 -49.70
N GLY A 373 41.39 11.74 -48.93
CA GLY A 373 41.03 10.55 -48.16
C GLY A 373 41.68 10.47 -46.77
N VAL A 374 41.63 9.28 -46.18
CA VAL A 374 42.15 8.99 -44.83
C VAL A 374 42.99 7.71 -44.88
N TRP A 375 44.19 7.74 -44.31
CA TRP A 375 45.02 6.56 -44.08
C TRP A 375 44.53 5.81 -42.84
N LEU A 376 44.43 4.49 -42.97
CA LEU A 376 44.00 3.56 -41.92
C LEU A 376 45.09 2.51 -41.70
N VAL A 377 45.42 2.24 -40.44
CA VAL A 377 46.25 1.09 -40.04
C VAL A 377 45.56 0.32 -38.93
N GLY A 378 45.75 -1.00 -38.87
CA GLY A 378 45.00 -1.83 -37.94
C GLY A 378 45.55 -3.22 -37.69
N SER A 379 44.71 -4.05 -37.08
CA SER A 379 45.06 -5.32 -36.43
C SER A 379 45.64 -6.42 -37.35
N LYS A 380 45.65 -6.23 -38.67
CA LYS A 380 46.28 -7.16 -39.63
C LYS A 380 47.57 -6.62 -40.24
N GLY A 381 48.07 -5.48 -39.78
CA GLY A 381 49.28 -4.88 -40.34
C GLY A 381 49.12 -4.46 -41.80
N VAL A 382 47.92 -4.00 -42.20
CA VAL A 382 47.65 -3.50 -43.55
C VAL A 382 47.47 -1.97 -43.51
N LEU A 383 48.15 -1.25 -44.39
CA LEU A 383 47.91 0.17 -44.67
C LEU A 383 46.87 0.28 -45.78
N GLU A 384 45.73 0.86 -45.44
CA GLU A 384 44.63 1.13 -46.37
C GLU A 384 44.44 2.65 -46.51
N ARG A 385 44.00 3.11 -47.68
CA ARG A 385 43.51 4.47 -47.89
C ARG A 385 42.01 4.42 -48.17
N LEU A 386 41.24 5.13 -47.36
CA LEU A 386 39.80 5.29 -47.50
C LEU A 386 39.49 6.59 -48.25
N ASP A 387 38.69 6.48 -49.30
CA ASP A 387 37.92 7.60 -49.85
C ASP A 387 36.60 7.73 -49.06
N PRO A 388 36.43 8.76 -48.21
CA PRO A 388 35.25 8.93 -47.38
C PRO A 388 34.02 9.42 -48.16
N ALA A 389 34.18 9.92 -49.39
CA ALA A 389 33.06 10.34 -50.23
C ALA A 389 32.43 9.13 -50.94
N THR A 390 33.22 8.15 -51.40
CA THR A 390 32.70 6.96 -52.07
C THR A 390 32.72 5.68 -51.23
N GLY A 391 33.28 5.72 -50.01
CA GLY A 391 33.51 4.53 -49.17
C GLY A 391 34.52 3.53 -49.75
N ARG A 392 35.31 3.91 -50.78
CA ARG A 392 36.27 2.98 -51.40
C ARG A 392 37.51 2.84 -50.54
N LEU A 393 37.92 1.59 -50.33
CA LEU A 393 39.17 1.22 -49.68
C LEU A 393 40.20 0.80 -50.73
N GLN A 394 41.41 1.31 -50.59
CA GLN A 394 42.56 0.98 -51.43
C GLN A 394 43.71 0.48 -50.55
N THR A 395 44.09 -0.79 -50.69
CA THR A 395 45.28 -1.34 -50.05
C THR A 395 46.55 -0.74 -50.65
N HIS A 396 47.45 -0.26 -49.79
CA HIS A 396 48.69 0.42 -50.19
C HIS A 396 49.96 -0.33 -49.75
N LEU A 397 49.92 -0.98 -48.58
CA LEU A 397 50.97 -1.85 -48.08
C LEU A 397 50.35 -2.99 -47.27
N GLU A 398 50.62 -4.23 -47.66
CA GLU A 398 50.27 -5.42 -46.89
C GLU A 398 51.49 -5.85 -46.07
N HIS A 399 51.27 -6.39 -44.87
CA HIS A 399 52.34 -6.88 -43.98
C HIS A 399 53.37 -5.77 -43.62
N ILE A 400 52.88 -4.68 -43.01
CA ILE A 400 53.71 -3.60 -42.44
C ILE A 400 54.82 -4.18 -41.55
N ASP A 401 54.46 -5.14 -40.71
CA ASP A 401 55.35 -5.92 -39.85
C ASP A 401 54.79 -7.35 -39.70
N PRO A 402 55.64 -8.40 -39.59
CA PRO A 402 55.17 -9.79 -39.47
C PRO A 402 54.78 -10.23 -38.06
N LEU A 403 55.18 -9.50 -37.01
CA LEU A 403 55.02 -9.91 -35.61
C LEU A 403 54.06 -8.99 -34.85
N HIS A 404 54.17 -7.67 -35.04
CA HIS A 404 53.49 -6.68 -34.22
C HIS A 404 52.50 -5.82 -35.04
N PRO A 405 51.27 -5.56 -34.54
CA PRO A 405 50.35 -4.67 -35.22
C PRO A 405 50.85 -3.20 -35.13
N PRO A 406 50.53 -2.36 -36.13
CA PRO A 406 50.83 -0.93 -36.10
C PRO A 406 50.02 -0.19 -35.04
N ASP A 407 50.70 0.66 -34.28
CA ASP A 407 50.16 1.43 -33.16
C ASP A 407 49.71 2.84 -33.54
N SER A 408 50.37 3.44 -34.53
CA SER A 408 50.19 4.85 -34.89
C SER A 408 50.47 5.08 -36.37
N VAL A 409 49.85 6.11 -36.95
CA VAL A 409 50.11 6.56 -38.32
C VAL A 409 50.08 8.07 -38.39
N PHE A 410 50.96 8.66 -39.20
CA PHE A 410 51.07 10.10 -39.43
C PHE A 410 51.50 10.35 -40.88
N GLU A 411 50.98 11.39 -41.53
CA GLU A 411 51.44 11.82 -42.86
C GLU A 411 52.14 13.17 -42.70
N ASP A 412 53.38 13.28 -43.18
CA ASP A 412 54.11 14.55 -43.15
C ASP A 412 53.69 15.49 -44.29
N THR A 413 54.02 16.78 -44.17
CA THR A 413 53.72 17.83 -45.16
C THR A 413 54.26 17.55 -46.57
N ARG A 414 55.20 16.60 -46.71
CA ARG A 414 55.77 16.16 -47.99
C ARG A 414 54.97 15.01 -48.61
N GLY A 415 53.99 14.45 -47.88
CA GLY A 415 53.11 13.36 -48.29
C GLY A 415 53.71 11.97 -48.04
N VAL A 416 54.65 11.84 -47.10
CA VAL A 416 55.22 10.55 -46.68
C VAL A 416 54.48 10.06 -45.44
N VAL A 417 54.09 8.79 -45.45
CA VAL A 417 53.39 8.14 -44.35
C VAL A 417 54.40 7.49 -43.40
N TRP A 418 54.26 7.78 -42.11
CA TRP A 418 55.05 7.24 -41.03
C TRP A 418 54.14 6.35 -40.17
N ILE A 419 54.56 5.12 -39.90
CA ILE A 419 53.78 4.13 -39.17
C ILE A 419 54.61 3.64 -37.99
N GLY A 420 54.09 3.82 -36.77
CA GLY A 420 54.69 3.27 -35.57
C GLY A 420 54.30 1.82 -35.37
N VAL A 421 55.30 0.96 -35.12
CA VAL A 421 55.15 -0.44 -34.75
C VAL A 421 56.07 -0.68 -33.54
N GLU A 422 55.79 -1.67 -32.70
CA GLU A 422 56.68 -2.05 -31.60
C GLU A 422 58.12 -2.25 -32.10
N GLY A 423 59.09 -1.57 -31.47
CA GLY A 423 60.51 -1.59 -31.84
C GLY A 423 60.93 -0.79 -33.10
N THR A 424 59.99 -0.42 -34.00
CA THR A 424 60.35 0.13 -35.32
C THR A 424 59.42 1.22 -35.85
N LEU A 425 59.99 2.21 -36.56
CA LEU A 425 59.27 3.24 -37.29
C LEU A 425 59.35 2.94 -38.79
N VAL A 426 58.20 2.72 -39.44
CA VAL A 426 58.13 2.43 -40.87
C VAL A 426 57.82 3.70 -41.64
N ARG A 427 58.72 4.08 -42.55
CA ARG A 427 58.54 5.19 -43.50
C ARG A 427 58.07 4.63 -44.85
N TYR A 428 56.89 5.04 -45.30
CA TYR A 428 56.29 4.66 -46.57
C TYR A 428 56.05 5.89 -47.45
N ASP A 429 56.61 5.90 -48.66
CA ASP A 429 56.28 6.92 -49.67
C ASP A 429 55.18 6.39 -50.59
N PRO A 430 53.95 6.95 -50.57
CA PRO A 430 52.84 6.45 -51.38
C PRO A 430 53.00 6.71 -52.89
N ARG A 431 53.90 7.62 -53.31
CA ARG A 431 54.16 7.93 -54.72
C ARG A 431 55.12 6.93 -55.35
N THR A 432 56.19 6.56 -54.63
CA THR A 432 57.20 5.61 -55.09
C THR A 432 56.95 4.17 -54.61
N ARG A 433 56.04 3.99 -53.66
CA ARG A 433 55.82 2.76 -52.87
C ARG A 433 57.05 2.26 -52.11
N GLN A 434 58.06 3.13 -51.90
CA GLN A 434 59.25 2.76 -51.14
C GLN A 434 58.93 2.61 -49.65
N VAL A 435 59.33 1.49 -49.06
CA VAL A 435 59.27 1.21 -47.61
C VAL A 435 60.68 1.24 -47.02
N LYS A 436 60.87 1.94 -45.91
CA LYS A 436 62.10 1.94 -45.11
C LYS A 436 61.74 1.72 -43.64
N ARG A 437 62.19 0.61 -43.05
CA ARG A 437 62.05 0.35 -41.61
C ARG A 437 63.23 1.00 -40.87
N LEU A 438 62.95 1.68 -39.76
CA LEU A 438 63.91 2.46 -38.99
C LEU A 438 63.83 2.01 -37.53
N PRO A 439 64.86 1.37 -36.96
CA PRO A 439 64.82 0.95 -35.57
C PRO A 439 64.63 2.17 -34.65
N ILE A 440 63.83 2.00 -33.59
CA ILE A 440 63.69 3.02 -32.55
C ILE A 440 64.99 3.14 -31.75
N ARG A 441 65.68 2.02 -31.52
CA ARG A 441 66.97 1.93 -30.84
C ARG A 441 68.03 1.34 -31.76
N ALA A 442 69.13 2.07 -31.96
CA ALA A 442 70.21 1.64 -32.86
C ALA A 442 71.02 0.43 -32.32
N ASP A 443 70.91 0.16 -31.02
CA ASP A 443 71.57 -0.94 -30.30
C ASP A 443 70.73 -2.22 -30.19
N VAL A 444 69.46 -2.18 -30.62
CA VAL A 444 68.52 -3.30 -30.54
C VAL A 444 68.02 -3.64 -31.94
N ALA A 445 68.06 -4.92 -32.32
CA ALA A 445 67.48 -5.37 -33.60
C ALA A 445 65.94 -5.18 -33.57
N PRO A 446 65.29 -4.79 -34.68
CA PRO A 446 63.85 -4.57 -34.72
C PRO A 446 63.00 -5.75 -34.22
N ASP A 447 63.53 -6.98 -34.38
CA ASP A 447 62.82 -8.23 -34.10
C ASP A 447 63.20 -8.84 -32.72
N ALA A 448 63.84 -8.07 -31.83
CA ALA A 448 64.30 -8.58 -30.53
C ALA A 448 63.16 -8.65 -29.50
N GLU A 449 62.82 -9.86 -29.05
CA GLU A 449 61.82 -10.10 -28.01
C GLU A 449 62.12 -9.29 -26.73
N GLY A 450 61.14 -8.50 -26.27
CA GLY A 450 61.19 -7.76 -25.00
C GLY A 450 61.47 -6.26 -25.09
N ALA A 451 61.63 -5.68 -26.28
CA ALA A 451 61.76 -4.23 -26.45
C ALA A 451 60.39 -3.54 -26.55
N ALA A 452 59.80 -3.16 -25.39
CA ALA A 452 58.50 -2.46 -25.29
C ALA A 452 58.47 -1.01 -25.85
N ASP A 453 59.41 -0.66 -26.73
CA ASP A 453 59.59 0.66 -27.34
C ASP A 453 58.51 0.92 -28.41
N ARG A 454 57.31 1.34 -27.97
CA ARG A 454 56.14 1.55 -28.85
C ARG A 454 56.01 3.01 -29.31
N PRO A 455 56.06 3.32 -30.62
CA PRO A 455 55.84 4.67 -31.13
C PRO A 455 54.34 4.99 -31.17
N LEU A 456 53.89 5.90 -30.30
CA LEU A 456 52.45 6.11 -30.05
C LEU A 456 51.88 7.42 -30.60
N TRP A 457 52.70 8.47 -30.70
CA TRP A 457 52.27 9.81 -31.10
C TRP A 457 53.32 10.46 -32.00
N MET A 458 52.89 11.19 -33.03
CA MET A 458 53.77 11.81 -34.00
C MET A 458 53.28 13.22 -34.39
N ALA A 459 54.21 14.15 -34.57
CA ALA A 459 53.95 15.50 -35.09
C ALA A 459 55.13 15.99 -35.94
N GLU A 460 54.88 16.87 -36.91
CA GLU A 460 55.92 17.57 -37.67
C GLU A 460 55.97 19.04 -37.25
N ASP A 461 57.13 19.53 -36.83
CA ASP A 461 57.29 20.93 -36.44
C ASP A 461 57.39 21.90 -37.63
N GLY A 462 57.41 23.20 -37.35
CA GLY A 462 57.55 24.23 -38.38
C GLY A 462 58.87 24.22 -39.17
N GLN A 463 59.82 23.33 -38.85
CA GLN A 463 61.06 23.12 -39.60
C GLN A 463 61.02 21.83 -40.44
N GLY A 464 59.93 21.05 -40.38
CA GLY A 464 59.80 19.78 -41.09
C GLY A 464 60.50 18.61 -40.37
N GLN A 465 60.78 18.73 -39.07
CA GLN A 465 61.35 17.64 -38.28
C GLN A 465 60.22 16.81 -37.64
N LEU A 466 60.37 15.49 -37.68
CA LEU A 466 59.40 14.54 -37.14
C LEU A 466 59.70 14.28 -35.66
N TRP A 467 58.74 14.61 -34.80
CA TRP A 467 58.75 14.27 -33.38
C TRP A 467 57.96 12.99 -33.16
N VAL A 468 58.55 12.01 -32.49
CA VAL A 468 57.98 10.68 -32.25
C VAL A 468 58.00 10.38 -30.76
N SER A 469 56.84 10.20 -30.14
CA SER A 469 56.70 9.73 -28.76
C SER A 469 56.87 8.21 -28.73
N VAL A 470 57.83 7.74 -27.92
CA VAL A 470 58.07 6.33 -27.65
C VAL A 470 57.67 6.05 -26.20
N LEU A 471 56.78 5.07 -26.00
CA LEU A 471 56.29 4.66 -24.69
C LEU A 471 57.47 4.34 -23.76
N GLU A 472 57.41 4.80 -22.51
CA GLU A 472 58.44 4.70 -21.46
C GLU A 472 59.80 5.37 -21.75
N TYR A 473 60.24 5.47 -23.00
CA TYR A 473 61.54 6.01 -23.40
C TYR A 473 61.57 7.56 -23.50
N GLY A 474 60.53 8.19 -24.06
CA GLY A 474 60.41 9.65 -24.18
C GLY A 474 60.09 10.13 -25.60
N LEU A 475 60.74 11.20 -26.05
CA LEU A 475 60.55 11.79 -27.39
C LEU A 475 61.82 11.64 -28.24
N GLN A 476 61.65 11.22 -29.50
CA GLN A 476 62.69 11.23 -30.52
C GLN A 476 62.41 12.32 -31.56
N LEU A 477 63.44 13.06 -31.92
CA LEU A 477 63.45 14.01 -33.01
C LEU A 477 64.17 13.39 -34.20
N ARG A 478 63.53 13.36 -35.38
CA ARG A 478 64.02 12.72 -36.59
C ARG A 478 63.95 13.66 -37.80
N ASP A 479 64.87 13.49 -38.74
CA ASP A 479 64.89 14.25 -40.00
C ASP A 479 63.84 13.72 -41.01
N ALA A 480 63.73 14.41 -42.15
CA ALA A 480 62.83 14.06 -43.26
C ALA A 480 63.09 12.67 -43.89
N GLN A 481 64.26 12.07 -43.64
CA GLN A 481 64.69 10.74 -44.10
C GLN A 481 64.58 9.68 -42.99
N GLY A 482 64.20 10.10 -41.78
CA GLY A 482 63.96 9.29 -40.59
C GLY A 482 65.19 9.04 -39.72
N SER A 483 66.31 9.71 -40.00
CA SER A 483 67.53 9.60 -39.18
C SER A 483 67.30 10.26 -37.82
N LEU A 484 67.83 9.66 -36.76
CA LEU A 484 67.72 10.20 -35.40
C LEU A 484 68.59 11.46 -35.25
N VAL A 485 67.94 12.60 -34.95
CA VAL A 485 68.60 13.88 -34.66
C VAL A 485 68.87 13.99 -33.15
N ARG A 486 67.88 13.65 -32.32
CA ARG A 486 67.99 13.74 -30.85
C ARG A 486 67.01 12.79 -30.16
N THR A 487 67.39 12.30 -28.97
CA THR A 487 66.47 11.70 -28.00
C THR A 487 66.33 12.63 -26.79
N ILE A 488 65.10 12.87 -26.36
CA ILE A 488 64.73 13.55 -25.11
C ILE A 488 64.11 12.49 -24.19
N VAL A 489 64.86 12.08 -23.18
CA VAL A 489 64.46 11.02 -22.24
C VAL A 489 63.45 11.56 -21.23
N ASN A 490 62.47 10.73 -20.84
CA ASN A 490 61.54 11.05 -19.75
C ASN A 490 62.29 11.47 -18.45
N GLY A 491 61.79 12.49 -17.78
CA GLY A 491 62.44 13.14 -16.63
C GLY A 491 63.44 14.26 -16.99
N THR A 492 63.77 14.46 -18.28
CA THR A 492 64.75 15.47 -18.73
C THR A 492 64.08 16.60 -19.54
N HIS A 493 64.77 17.74 -19.71
CA HIS A 493 64.34 18.84 -20.60
C HIS A 493 62.86 19.28 -20.38
N GLY A 494 62.39 19.32 -19.13
CA GLY A 494 61.01 19.70 -18.78
C GLY A 494 59.91 18.69 -19.14
N LEU A 495 60.29 17.55 -19.73
CA LEU A 495 59.44 16.38 -19.94
C LEU A 495 59.46 15.55 -18.65
N GLU A 496 58.54 15.82 -17.73
CA GLU A 496 58.35 15.00 -16.52
C GLU A 496 57.95 13.55 -16.89
N PRO A 497 58.15 12.55 -15.99
CA PRO A 497 57.78 11.15 -16.24
C PRO A 497 56.26 10.96 -16.18
N LEU A 498 55.58 11.51 -17.19
CA LEU A 498 54.14 11.70 -17.28
C LEU A 498 53.67 11.23 -18.65
N THR A 499 52.56 10.49 -18.69
CA THR A 499 52.00 9.95 -19.94
C THR A 499 51.63 11.08 -20.90
N ILE A 500 52.21 11.08 -22.10
CA ILE A 500 51.80 11.96 -23.21
C ILE A 500 50.42 11.49 -23.70
N LEU A 501 49.45 12.40 -23.70
CA LEU A 501 48.05 12.12 -24.03
C LEU A 501 47.65 12.61 -25.42
N ASP A 502 48.33 13.63 -25.96
CA ASP A 502 48.17 14.15 -27.32
C ASP A 502 49.44 14.94 -27.70
N ILE A 503 49.71 15.08 -29.00
CA ILE A 503 50.82 15.86 -29.55
C ILE A 503 50.39 16.58 -30.82
N GLY A 504 50.92 17.77 -31.07
CA GLY A 504 50.58 18.54 -32.26
C GLY A 504 51.39 19.83 -32.38
N THR A 505 51.31 20.45 -33.54
CA THR A 505 52.10 21.64 -33.87
C THR A 505 51.31 22.89 -33.52
N GLY A 506 51.88 23.72 -32.65
CA GLY A 506 51.26 24.96 -32.18
C GLY A 506 51.27 26.08 -33.23
N PRO A 507 50.50 27.16 -32.99
CA PRO A 507 50.48 28.34 -33.85
C PRO A 507 51.82 29.11 -33.87
N ASP A 508 52.73 28.82 -32.93
CA ASP A 508 54.12 29.30 -32.92
C ASP A 508 55.10 28.38 -33.69
N GLY A 509 54.58 27.38 -34.41
CA GLY A 509 55.36 26.39 -35.17
C GLY A 509 56.16 25.43 -34.30
N GLN A 510 56.02 25.48 -32.97
CA GLN A 510 56.68 24.58 -32.04
C GLN A 510 55.79 23.37 -31.73
N VAL A 511 56.40 22.26 -31.29
CA VAL A 511 55.62 21.12 -30.81
C VAL A 511 55.01 21.42 -29.44
N TRP A 512 53.70 21.24 -29.36
CA TRP A 512 52.92 21.24 -28.14
C TRP A 512 52.58 19.78 -27.81
N LEU A 513 52.54 19.46 -26.52
CA LEU A 513 52.10 18.17 -26.01
C LEU A 513 51.20 18.37 -24.81
N SER A 514 50.27 17.44 -24.61
CA SER A 514 49.48 17.37 -23.40
C SER A 514 49.83 16.13 -22.59
N ASN A 515 49.74 16.26 -21.26
CA ASN A 515 49.91 15.17 -20.33
C ASN A 515 48.96 15.30 -19.14
N ASN A 516 49.07 14.40 -18.17
CA ASN A 516 48.28 14.42 -16.93
C ASN A 516 48.53 15.64 -16.01
N ALA A 517 49.54 16.49 -16.29
CA ALA A 517 49.80 17.76 -15.61
C ALA A 517 49.42 19.01 -16.44
N GLY A 518 48.86 18.84 -17.65
CA GLY A 518 48.37 19.94 -18.48
C GLY A 518 49.07 20.05 -19.85
N LEU A 519 49.05 21.25 -20.41
CA LEU A 519 49.57 21.56 -21.75
C LEU A 519 50.96 22.19 -21.67
N ARG A 520 51.91 21.66 -22.45
CA ARG A 520 53.30 22.15 -22.53
C ARG A 520 53.70 22.41 -23.98
N ARG A 521 54.57 23.37 -24.20
CA ARG A 521 55.20 23.64 -25.51
C ARG A 521 56.71 23.51 -25.42
N TRP A 522 57.34 23.12 -26.52
CA TRP A 522 58.79 23.17 -26.68
C TRP A 522 59.26 24.63 -26.73
N ASP A 523 60.21 25.00 -25.88
CA ASP A 523 60.93 26.27 -25.98
C ASP A 523 62.38 26.01 -26.44
N PRO A 524 62.72 26.32 -27.71
CA PRO A 524 64.05 26.06 -28.25
C PRO A 524 65.14 26.98 -27.68
N ARG A 525 64.79 28.05 -26.95
CA ARG A 525 65.77 28.92 -26.27
C ARG A 525 66.10 28.40 -24.86
N ALA A 526 65.11 27.85 -24.17
CA ALA A 526 65.28 27.23 -22.86
C ALA A 526 65.68 25.75 -22.94
N ASP A 527 65.69 25.17 -24.16
CA ASP A 527 65.95 23.76 -24.47
C ASP A 527 65.11 22.79 -23.65
N ARG A 528 63.82 23.12 -23.45
CA ARG A 528 62.92 22.34 -22.62
C ARG A 528 61.45 22.55 -22.96
N PHE A 529 60.62 21.58 -22.58
CA PHE A 529 59.20 21.79 -22.44
C PHE A 529 58.90 22.73 -21.27
N VAL A 530 58.07 23.73 -21.54
CA VAL A 530 57.54 24.70 -20.57
C VAL A 530 56.02 24.64 -20.55
N PRO A 531 55.36 24.85 -19.39
CA PRO A 531 53.90 25.00 -19.34
C PRO A 531 53.44 26.13 -20.25
N VAL A 532 52.34 25.93 -20.99
CA VAL A 532 51.74 26.99 -21.79
C VAL A 532 51.06 28.00 -20.85
N PRO A 533 51.43 29.30 -20.87
CA PRO A 533 50.82 30.28 -19.96
C PRO A 533 49.31 30.38 -20.16
N GLY A 534 48.54 30.40 -19.07
CA GLY A 534 47.07 30.42 -19.08
C GLY A 534 46.38 29.08 -19.40
N ALA A 535 47.15 28.04 -19.75
CA ALA A 535 46.61 26.68 -19.88
C ALA A 535 46.19 26.10 -18.51
N PRO A 536 45.24 25.16 -18.47
CA PRO A 536 44.84 24.52 -17.23
C PRO A 536 45.91 23.54 -16.72
N SER A 537 46.19 23.57 -15.42
CA SER A 537 47.18 22.72 -14.74
C SER A 537 46.63 21.33 -14.36
N GLN A 538 45.77 20.76 -15.20
CA GLN A 538 45.11 19.47 -15.00
C GLN A 538 45.23 18.62 -16.27
N ALA A 539 45.05 17.30 -16.14
CA ALA A 539 45.12 16.36 -17.26
C ALA A 539 44.31 16.85 -18.48
N THR A 540 45.02 17.11 -19.58
CA THR A 540 44.46 17.54 -20.86
C THR A 540 44.62 16.40 -21.86
N TYR A 541 43.50 15.83 -22.30
CA TYR A 541 43.47 14.57 -23.05
C TYR A 541 43.60 14.77 -24.56
N VAL A 542 43.07 15.89 -25.07
CA VAL A 542 43.13 16.26 -26.48
C VAL A 542 43.21 17.78 -26.62
N PHE A 543 43.87 18.26 -27.67
CA PHE A 543 43.82 19.68 -28.04
C PHE A 543 43.82 19.91 -29.55
N ARG A 544 43.06 20.89 -30.05
CA ARG A 544 43.09 21.27 -31.47
C ARG A 544 43.04 22.78 -31.63
N PHE A 545 43.76 23.25 -32.64
CA PHE A 545 43.74 24.64 -33.09
C PHE A 545 42.62 24.83 -34.11
N ALA A 546 41.90 25.94 -34.00
CA ALA A 546 40.84 26.36 -34.91
C ALA A 546 41.16 27.76 -35.45
N GLU A 547 40.36 28.22 -36.40
CA GLU A 547 40.53 29.56 -37.00
C GLU A 547 40.49 30.69 -35.96
N GLY A 548 41.11 31.83 -36.30
CA GLY A 548 41.17 33.00 -35.42
C GLY A 548 42.04 32.84 -34.17
N GLY A 549 42.87 31.79 -34.09
CA GLY A 549 43.74 31.53 -32.92
C GLY A 549 43.01 30.88 -31.74
N VAL A 550 41.83 30.31 -31.97
CA VAL A 550 41.08 29.58 -30.94
C VAL A 550 41.71 28.21 -30.70
N VAL A 551 41.92 27.85 -29.43
CA VAL A 551 42.45 26.55 -29.01
C VAL A 551 41.39 25.84 -28.18
N TRP A 552 41.00 24.66 -28.64
CA TRP A 552 40.07 23.79 -27.94
C TRP A 552 40.86 22.77 -27.11
N LEU A 553 40.60 22.70 -25.80
CA LEU A 553 41.22 21.75 -24.87
C LEU A 553 40.14 20.83 -24.28
N GLY A 554 40.37 19.51 -24.35
CA GLY A 554 39.53 18.50 -23.73
C GLY A 554 40.09 18.00 -22.40
N VAL A 555 39.28 18.07 -21.35
CA VAL A 555 39.56 17.53 -20.01
C VAL A 555 38.44 16.58 -19.59
N VAL A 556 38.57 15.88 -18.46
CA VAL A 556 37.48 15.00 -17.99
C VAL A 556 36.23 15.81 -17.69
N GLY A 557 35.12 15.52 -18.37
CA GLY A 557 33.82 16.14 -18.13
C GLY A 557 33.66 17.58 -18.64
N GLU A 558 34.65 18.15 -19.32
CA GLU A 558 34.54 19.49 -19.91
C GLU A 558 35.36 19.64 -21.20
N ILE A 559 34.87 20.51 -22.08
CA ILE A 559 35.60 21.06 -23.22
C ILE A 559 35.74 22.56 -23.01
N ARG A 560 36.96 23.08 -23.08
CA ARG A 560 37.28 24.50 -22.84
C ARG A 560 37.84 25.15 -24.08
N ARG A 561 37.38 26.35 -24.40
CA ARG A 561 37.91 27.16 -25.51
C ARG A 561 38.76 28.29 -24.97
N TYR A 562 39.93 28.47 -25.58
CA TYR A 562 40.86 29.55 -25.27
C TYR A 562 41.17 30.35 -26.54
N LEU A 563 41.54 31.61 -26.39
CA LEU A 563 42.18 32.40 -27.44
C LEU A 563 43.69 32.47 -27.15
N TRP A 564 44.50 32.09 -28.13
CA TRP A 564 45.95 32.30 -28.08
C TRP A 564 46.28 33.72 -28.54
N ASP A 565 46.82 34.56 -27.65
CA ASP A 565 47.19 35.94 -27.97
C ASP A 565 48.62 36.13 -28.50
N GLY A 566 49.30 35.02 -28.82
CA GLY A 566 50.74 34.99 -29.15
C GLY A 566 51.65 34.74 -27.94
N THR A 567 51.14 34.87 -26.71
CA THR A 567 51.93 34.71 -25.47
C THR A 567 51.28 33.80 -24.42
N GLN A 568 49.95 33.83 -24.30
CA GLN A 568 49.17 33.07 -23.33
C GLN A 568 47.81 32.66 -23.90
N LEU A 569 47.22 31.63 -23.29
CA LEU A 569 45.84 31.21 -23.52
C LEU A 569 44.89 31.98 -22.59
N LYS A 570 43.93 32.69 -23.17
CA LYS A 570 42.82 33.35 -22.43
C LYS A 570 41.55 32.53 -22.59
N LEU A 571 40.97 32.07 -21.48
CA LEU A 571 39.72 31.30 -21.50
C LEU A 571 38.60 32.15 -22.11
N LEU A 572 37.94 31.61 -23.14
CA LEU A 572 36.75 32.18 -23.77
C LEU A 572 35.50 31.66 -23.08
N ASP A 573 35.38 30.33 -22.99
CA ASP A 573 34.36 29.64 -22.21
C ASP A 573 34.70 28.17 -21.91
N THR A 574 33.90 27.60 -21.01
CA THR A 574 33.84 26.18 -20.68
C THR A 574 32.47 25.65 -21.10
N ILE A 575 32.45 24.45 -21.66
CA ILE A 575 31.26 23.64 -21.92
C ILE A 575 31.42 22.39 -21.06
N GLY A 576 30.58 22.26 -20.04
CA GLY A 576 30.73 21.25 -19.00
C GLY A 576 29.39 20.65 -18.56
N LYS A 577 29.31 20.26 -17.28
CA LYS A 577 28.12 19.63 -16.69
C LYS A 577 26.83 20.43 -16.89
N ASP A 578 26.91 21.76 -16.82
CA ASP A 578 25.77 22.68 -16.99
C ASP A 578 25.22 22.73 -18.43
N GLN A 579 25.95 22.16 -19.39
CA GLN A 579 25.54 21.95 -20.78
C GLN A 579 25.39 20.44 -21.08
N GLU A 580 25.29 19.60 -20.05
CA GLU A 580 25.18 18.14 -20.14
C GLU A 580 26.35 17.47 -20.87
N PHE A 581 27.54 18.09 -20.86
CA PHE A 581 28.74 17.38 -21.27
C PHE A 581 28.97 16.16 -20.37
N PRO A 582 29.09 14.94 -20.93
CA PRO A 582 29.19 13.73 -20.13
C PRO A 582 30.52 13.70 -19.35
N MET A 583 30.48 13.17 -18.13
CA MET A 583 31.66 12.99 -17.27
C MET A 583 32.57 11.86 -17.80
N VAL A 584 33.25 12.11 -18.90
CA VAL A 584 34.17 11.20 -19.60
C VAL A 584 35.43 11.95 -20.03
N ALA A 585 36.51 11.21 -20.26
CA ALA A 585 37.69 11.73 -20.93
C ALA A 585 37.48 11.71 -22.46
N PRO A 586 37.70 12.84 -23.16
CA PRO A 586 37.85 12.86 -24.62
C PRO A 586 38.99 11.94 -25.08
N ASN A 587 38.82 11.24 -26.21
CA ASN A 587 39.88 10.44 -26.86
C ASN A 587 40.10 10.79 -28.33
N GLY A 588 39.49 11.87 -28.79
CA GLY A 588 39.68 12.46 -30.10
C GLY A 588 38.89 13.76 -30.18
N LEU A 589 39.40 14.70 -30.97
CA LEU A 589 38.79 16.01 -31.19
C LEU A 589 39.06 16.45 -32.62
N VAL A 590 38.01 16.90 -33.29
CA VAL A 590 38.01 17.54 -34.61
C VAL A 590 37.19 18.82 -34.49
N VAL A 591 37.68 19.93 -35.05
CA VAL A 591 36.91 21.19 -35.12
C VAL A 591 36.63 21.47 -36.59
N HIS A 592 35.35 21.40 -36.96
CA HIS A 592 34.89 21.66 -38.32
C HIS A 592 35.02 23.17 -38.65
N ALA A 593 35.12 23.53 -39.94
CA ALA A 593 35.26 24.92 -40.40
C ALA A 593 34.15 25.87 -39.90
N GLY A 594 32.96 25.36 -39.61
CA GLY A 594 31.87 26.11 -38.96
C GLY A 594 32.03 26.32 -37.44
N GLY A 595 33.19 26.03 -36.87
CA GLY A 595 33.48 26.08 -35.42
C GLY A 595 32.87 24.95 -34.58
N VAL A 596 32.01 24.10 -35.16
CA VAL A 596 31.42 22.94 -34.48
C VAL A 596 32.50 21.91 -34.15
N ALA A 597 32.63 21.57 -32.87
CA ALA A 597 33.57 20.55 -32.43
C ALA A 597 32.90 19.17 -32.36
N TRP A 598 33.64 18.15 -32.79
CA TRP A 598 33.29 16.74 -32.72
C TRP A 598 34.32 16.04 -31.83
N VAL A 599 33.84 15.43 -30.74
CA VAL A 599 34.67 14.81 -29.71
C VAL A 599 34.32 13.34 -29.61
N SER A 600 35.30 12.45 -29.76
CA SER A 600 35.09 11.02 -29.52
C SER A 600 35.36 10.67 -28.05
N SER A 601 34.66 9.65 -27.55
CA SER A 601 34.76 9.21 -26.16
C SER A 601 34.43 7.72 -26.01
N GLN A 602 34.45 7.22 -24.77
CA GLN A 602 33.94 5.90 -24.40
C GLN A 602 32.39 5.82 -24.34
N ARG A 603 31.68 6.94 -24.57
CA ARG A 603 30.21 7.04 -24.58
C ARG A 603 29.69 7.58 -25.92
N GLY A 604 30.39 7.27 -27.00
CA GLY A 604 30.04 7.66 -28.36
C GLY A 604 30.70 8.97 -28.77
N LEU A 605 30.07 9.61 -29.75
CA LEU A 605 30.57 10.78 -30.46
C LEU A 605 29.77 12.02 -30.05
N ILE A 606 30.43 13.08 -29.62
CA ILE A 606 29.82 14.25 -29.01
C ILE A 606 29.97 15.45 -29.97
N ARG A 607 28.87 15.99 -30.47
CA ARG A 607 28.80 17.25 -31.22
C ARG A 607 28.62 18.40 -30.26
N ILE A 608 29.41 19.46 -30.45
CA ILE A 608 29.40 20.65 -29.61
C ILE A 608 29.26 21.87 -30.51
N ASP A 609 28.14 22.58 -30.35
CA ASP A 609 27.90 23.83 -31.05
C ASP A 609 28.49 25.02 -30.24
N PRO A 610 29.49 25.76 -30.77
CA PRO A 610 30.14 26.84 -30.04
C PRO A 610 29.26 28.08 -29.81
N GLY A 611 28.17 28.24 -30.57
CA GLY A 611 27.30 29.41 -30.54
C GLY A 611 26.10 29.20 -29.62
N SER A 612 25.42 28.06 -29.76
CA SER A 612 24.30 27.69 -28.89
C SER A 612 24.73 27.00 -27.59
N LYS A 613 25.99 26.54 -27.50
CA LYS A 613 26.53 25.67 -26.44
C LYS A 613 25.78 24.33 -26.29
N LEU A 614 25.02 23.93 -27.31
CA LEU A 614 24.34 22.65 -27.35
C LEU A 614 25.35 21.52 -27.46
N VAL A 615 25.28 20.57 -26.53
CA VAL A 615 26.01 19.30 -26.56
C VAL A 615 25.02 18.21 -26.98
N ARG A 616 25.36 17.44 -28.02
CA ARG A 616 24.60 16.27 -28.47
C ARG A 616 25.52 15.06 -28.51
N VAL A 617 25.22 14.05 -27.71
CA VAL A 617 25.93 12.77 -27.69
C VAL A 617 25.23 11.81 -28.65
N TYR A 618 25.94 11.31 -29.66
CA TYR A 618 25.50 10.28 -30.60
C TYR A 618 25.98 8.90 -30.12
N GLY A 619 25.06 7.95 -30.05
CA GLY A 619 25.30 6.57 -29.61
C GLY A 619 24.88 5.52 -30.64
N VAL A 620 24.73 4.26 -30.20
CA VAL A 620 24.36 3.14 -31.08
C VAL A 620 22.98 3.34 -31.70
N HIS A 621 22.02 3.84 -30.93
CA HIS A 621 20.66 4.12 -31.41
C HIS A 621 20.57 5.36 -32.32
N ASP A 622 21.69 6.09 -32.54
CA ASP A 622 21.80 7.11 -33.58
C ASP A 622 22.48 6.57 -34.87
N GLY A 623 22.86 5.29 -34.89
CA GLY A 623 23.50 4.61 -36.03
C GLY A 623 24.99 4.32 -35.89
N LEU A 624 25.62 4.58 -34.73
CA LEU A 624 26.98 4.10 -34.48
C LEU A 624 26.99 2.57 -34.26
N PRO A 625 28.03 1.83 -34.70
CA PRO A 625 28.08 0.38 -34.49
C PRO A 625 28.42 0.01 -33.04
N ASN A 626 29.11 0.89 -32.31
CA ASN A 626 29.56 0.68 -30.93
C ASN A 626 29.60 2.03 -30.20
N PRO A 627 29.31 2.12 -28.89
CA PRO A 627 29.52 3.36 -28.13
C PRO A 627 31.00 3.67 -27.86
N LEU A 628 31.90 2.68 -27.94
CA LEU A 628 33.34 2.90 -27.77
C LEU A 628 33.96 3.37 -29.08
N MET A 629 34.43 4.62 -29.12
CA MET A 629 35.32 5.09 -30.17
C MET A 629 36.78 4.76 -29.83
N ILE A 630 37.56 4.31 -30.81
CA ILE A 630 38.98 3.98 -30.64
C ILE A 630 39.80 5.28 -30.59
N ASN A 631 40.69 5.41 -29.60
CA ASN A 631 41.58 6.54 -29.43
C ASN A 631 42.47 6.75 -30.69
N ARG A 632 42.78 7.99 -31.05
CA ARG A 632 43.63 8.36 -32.22
C ARG A 632 43.03 8.04 -33.60
N THR A 633 41.73 7.84 -33.69
CA THR A 633 41.06 7.50 -34.96
C THR A 633 40.08 8.56 -35.48
N LEU A 634 39.75 9.59 -34.68
CA LEU A 634 38.86 10.66 -35.10
C LEU A 634 39.64 11.73 -35.89
N VAL A 635 39.41 11.81 -37.20
CA VAL A 635 40.09 12.73 -38.12
C VAL A 635 39.13 13.33 -39.15
N GLN A 636 39.42 14.53 -39.63
CA GLN A 636 38.68 15.14 -40.74
C GLN A 636 39.45 14.96 -42.05
N ALA A 637 38.79 14.44 -43.08
CA ALA A 637 39.35 14.37 -44.42
C ALA A 637 39.32 15.75 -45.11
N THR A 638 40.14 15.93 -46.14
CA THR A 638 40.19 17.18 -46.93
C THR A 638 38.86 17.51 -47.64
N GLY A 639 38.01 16.52 -47.89
CA GLY A 639 36.65 16.69 -48.42
C GLY A 639 35.60 17.16 -47.39
N GLY A 640 35.99 17.35 -46.13
CA GLY A 640 35.12 17.83 -45.05
C GLY A 640 34.51 16.72 -44.19
N GLN A 641 34.39 15.50 -44.70
CA GLN A 641 33.88 14.33 -43.96
C GLN A 641 34.76 14.02 -42.75
N ILE A 642 34.16 13.49 -41.69
CA ILE A 642 34.87 13.00 -40.51
C ILE A 642 34.84 11.47 -40.51
N VAL A 643 35.98 10.90 -40.16
CA VAL A 643 36.21 9.46 -40.02
C VAL A 643 36.60 9.17 -38.58
N GLY A 644 36.07 8.09 -38.00
CA GLY A 644 36.40 7.59 -36.67
C GLY A 644 36.28 6.07 -36.62
N ALA A 645 37.15 5.37 -35.91
CA ALA A 645 37.04 3.92 -35.77
C ALA A 645 36.34 3.52 -34.47
N ALA A 646 35.58 2.44 -34.54
CA ALA A 646 35.01 1.69 -33.44
C ALA A 646 35.56 0.25 -33.49
N PRO A 647 35.43 -0.55 -32.42
CA PRO A 647 35.83 -1.97 -32.43
C PRO A 647 35.28 -2.76 -33.62
N ASP A 648 34.04 -2.46 -34.03
CA ASP A 648 33.28 -3.18 -35.06
C ASP A 648 33.38 -2.58 -36.47
N GLY A 649 34.19 -1.53 -36.67
CA GLY A 649 34.43 -0.94 -37.99
C GLY A 649 34.76 0.55 -38.01
N VAL A 650 34.94 1.10 -39.20
CA VAL A 650 35.19 2.53 -39.43
C VAL A 650 33.87 3.24 -39.70
N VAL A 651 33.59 4.28 -38.92
CA VAL A 651 32.46 5.20 -39.06
C VAL A 651 32.89 6.38 -39.92
N VAL A 652 32.11 6.71 -40.94
CA VAL A 652 32.28 7.89 -41.81
C VAL A 652 30.99 8.69 -41.80
N PHE A 653 31.10 10.01 -41.67
CA PHE A 653 29.94 10.90 -41.72
C PHE A 653 30.27 12.28 -42.28
N ASP A 654 29.24 12.95 -42.80
CA ASP A 654 29.31 14.35 -43.19
C ASP A 654 28.83 15.25 -42.03
N PRO A 655 29.73 16.05 -41.41
CA PRO A 655 29.35 16.93 -40.30
C PRO A 655 28.41 18.07 -40.74
N THR A 656 28.34 18.40 -42.03
CA THR A 656 27.42 19.41 -42.58
C THR A 656 26.02 18.87 -42.80
N ALA A 657 25.86 17.55 -42.99
CA ALA A 657 24.55 16.90 -43.06
C ALA A 657 23.90 16.74 -41.67
N MET A 658 24.68 16.78 -40.59
CA MET A 658 24.20 16.58 -39.22
C MET A 658 23.70 17.86 -38.54
N HIS A 659 22.38 17.99 -38.56
CA HIS A 659 21.60 19.04 -37.93
C HIS A 659 20.82 18.46 -36.74
N PRO A 660 20.71 19.16 -35.59
CA PRO A 660 19.79 18.78 -34.52
C PRO A 660 18.34 18.74 -35.03
N ASN A 661 17.54 17.75 -34.62
CA ASN A 661 16.16 17.63 -35.04
C ASN A 661 15.31 18.75 -34.40
N THR A 662 14.74 19.64 -35.22
CA THR A 662 13.96 20.79 -34.72
C THR A 662 12.50 20.47 -34.38
N ARG A 663 12.07 19.22 -34.50
CA ARG A 663 10.68 18.82 -34.21
C ARG A 663 10.40 18.87 -32.71
N ARG A 664 9.18 19.29 -32.38
CA ARG A 664 8.62 19.22 -31.03
C ARG A 664 7.62 18.06 -30.98
N PRO A 665 8.03 16.85 -30.59
CA PRO A 665 7.10 15.73 -30.41
C PRO A 665 6.06 16.08 -29.33
N PRO A 666 4.83 15.52 -29.44
CA PRO A 666 3.78 15.75 -28.45
C PRO A 666 4.16 15.07 -27.13
N LEU A 667 4.12 15.85 -26.04
CA LEU A 667 4.11 15.29 -24.70
C LEU A 667 2.70 14.84 -24.34
N LEU A 668 2.59 13.65 -23.75
CA LEU A 668 1.36 13.04 -23.30
C LEU A 668 1.47 12.68 -21.82
N ILE A 669 0.39 12.87 -21.07
CA ILE A 669 0.22 12.22 -19.78
C ILE A 669 -0.40 10.86 -20.07
N GLU A 670 0.43 9.82 -20.02
CA GLU A 670 0.05 8.46 -20.38
C GLU A 670 -0.83 7.83 -19.30
N ARG A 671 -0.46 8.02 -18.03
CA ARG A 671 -1.16 7.41 -16.90
C ARG A 671 -1.23 8.34 -15.69
N VAL A 672 -2.39 8.35 -15.05
CA VAL A 672 -2.63 8.92 -13.72
C VAL A 672 -3.15 7.79 -12.84
N GLY A 673 -2.30 7.26 -11.97
CA GLY A 673 -2.64 6.21 -11.02
C GLY A 673 -2.72 6.71 -9.58
N VAL A 674 -3.54 6.06 -8.76
CA VAL A 674 -3.56 6.24 -7.30
C VAL A 674 -3.62 4.89 -6.60
N ARG A 675 -3.11 4.80 -5.38
CA ARG A 675 -3.27 3.63 -4.52
C ARG A 675 -4.43 3.84 -3.54
N ARG A 676 -5.44 2.97 -3.60
CA ARG A 676 -6.61 2.95 -2.72
C ARG A 676 -6.62 1.64 -1.92
N GLY A 677 -6.17 1.70 -0.67
CA GLY A 677 -5.85 0.51 0.12
C GLY A 677 -4.74 -0.31 -0.54
N GLU A 678 -4.98 -1.60 -0.76
CA GLU A 678 -4.01 -2.50 -1.43
C GLU A 678 -4.09 -2.53 -2.96
N ARG A 679 -4.99 -1.75 -3.58
CA ARG A 679 -5.17 -1.73 -5.03
C ARG A 679 -4.64 -0.45 -5.66
N GLY A 680 -3.80 -0.60 -6.68
CA GLY A 680 -3.54 0.47 -7.64
C GLY A 680 -4.75 0.63 -8.57
N LEU A 681 -5.20 1.87 -8.74
CA LEU A 681 -6.29 2.24 -9.64
C LEU A 681 -5.74 3.20 -10.70
N ASP A 682 -6.02 2.89 -11.97
CA ASP A 682 -5.81 3.82 -13.07
C ASP A 682 -7.04 4.73 -13.19
N ILE A 683 -6.84 6.04 -13.05
CA ILE A 683 -7.89 7.07 -13.12
C ILE A 683 -7.68 8.01 -14.32
N THR A 684 -6.87 7.60 -15.29
CA THR A 684 -6.59 8.35 -16.52
C THR A 684 -7.87 8.67 -17.30
N GLY A 685 -8.01 9.92 -17.74
CA GLY A 685 -9.15 10.37 -18.54
C GLY A 685 -10.46 10.58 -17.78
N GLN A 686 -10.47 10.49 -16.44
CA GLN A 686 -11.62 10.87 -15.62
C GLN A 686 -11.75 12.41 -15.53
N GLU A 687 -12.92 12.93 -15.87
CA GLU A 687 -13.24 14.36 -15.87
C GLU A 687 -14.52 14.58 -15.02
N PRO A 688 -14.47 15.34 -13.90
CA PRO A 688 -13.31 15.98 -13.27
C PRO A 688 -12.41 14.99 -12.52
N LEU A 689 -11.09 15.15 -12.67
CA LEU A 689 -10.10 14.33 -11.98
C LEU A 689 -10.08 14.64 -10.47
N THR A 690 -10.51 13.66 -9.67
CA THR A 690 -10.77 13.84 -8.23
C THR A 690 -10.08 12.75 -7.42
N ILE A 691 -9.30 13.14 -6.42
CA ILE A 691 -8.51 12.27 -5.54
C ILE A 691 -9.18 12.26 -4.15
N LEU A 692 -9.37 11.08 -3.57
CA LEU A 692 -9.97 10.94 -2.24
C LEU A 692 -8.92 11.13 -1.13
N ASP A 693 -9.36 11.54 0.07
CA ASP A 693 -8.48 11.72 1.24
C ASP A 693 -7.66 10.46 1.62
N ASP A 694 -8.20 9.27 1.35
CA ASP A 694 -7.49 8.01 1.60
C ASP A 694 -6.69 7.46 0.40
N ASP A 695 -6.77 8.11 -0.75
CA ASP A 695 -5.87 7.80 -1.84
C ASP A 695 -4.42 8.21 -1.45
N ARG A 696 -3.48 7.37 -1.83
CA ARG A 696 -2.03 7.55 -1.65
C ARG A 696 -1.34 7.43 -2.99
N ASP A 697 -0.07 7.79 -3.03
CA ASP A 697 0.84 7.43 -4.12
C ASP A 697 0.27 7.82 -5.50
N LEU A 698 -0.10 9.10 -5.65
CA LEU A 698 -0.51 9.66 -6.93
C LEU A 698 0.69 9.57 -7.89
N HIS A 699 0.62 8.63 -8.82
CA HIS A 699 1.68 8.29 -9.75
C HIS A 699 1.29 8.79 -11.14
N ILE A 700 2.06 9.74 -11.65
CA ILE A 700 1.82 10.39 -12.93
C ILE A 700 2.95 10.01 -13.87
N VAL A 701 2.56 9.38 -14.97
CA VAL A 701 3.44 8.86 -16.01
C VAL A 701 3.26 9.74 -17.24
N ALA A 702 4.32 10.45 -17.62
CA ALA A 702 4.39 11.22 -18.86
C ALA A 702 5.28 10.51 -19.87
N ARG A 703 4.88 10.55 -21.14
CA ARG A 703 5.62 9.99 -22.26
C ARG A 703 5.60 10.97 -23.42
N MET A 704 6.70 11.02 -24.12
CA MET A 704 6.86 11.76 -25.37
C MET A 704 7.19 10.69 -26.42
N PRO A 705 6.19 10.17 -27.15
CA PRO A 705 6.40 9.04 -28.05
C PRO A 705 7.45 9.38 -29.10
N THR A 706 8.56 8.65 -29.06
CA THR A 706 9.72 8.82 -29.92
C THR A 706 10.28 7.44 -30.25
N PHE A 707 10.48 7.15 -31.52
CA PHE A 707 11.14 5.92 -31.96
C PHE A 707 12.66 6.10 -31.95
N THR A 708 13.12 7.35 -31.84
CA THR A 708 14.50 7.74 -31.58
C THR A 708 14.79 7.89 -30.08
N HIS A 709 15.57 6.95 -29.56
CA HIS A 709 16.34 7.04 -28.31
C HIS A 709 15.56 7.55 -27.07
N PRO A 710 14.55 6.83 -26.55
CA PRO A 710 13.70 7.32 -25.45
C PRO A 710 14.46 7.72 -24.18
N ASP A 711 15.53 6.98 -23.83
CA ASP A 711 16.38 7.27 -22.67
C ASP A 711 17.20 8.56 -22.77
N SER A 712 17.27 9.18 -23.96
CA SER A 712 17.87 10.50 -24.15
C SER A 712 16.88 11.66 -23.89
N SER A 713 15.59 11.36 -23.75
CA SER A 713 14.59 12.37 -23.39
C SER A 713 14.59 12.60 -21.89
N SER A 714 14.52 13.86 -21.43
CA SER A 714 14.33 14.18 -20.01
C SER A 714 12.97 14.81 -19.76
N TYR A 715 12.41 14.63 -18.57
CA TYR A 715 11.09 15.16 -18.21
C TYR A 715 11.17 15.97 -16.93
N ARG A 716 10.40 17.06 -16.85
CA ARG A 716 10.27 17.87 -15.64
C ARG A 716 8.82 18.13 -15.30
N PHE A 717 8.54 18.20 -14.01
CA PHE A 717 7.22 18.36 -13.42
C PHE A 717 7.22 19.58 -12.49
N ARG A 718 6.10 20.29 -12.42
CA ARG A 718 5.86 21.38 -11.45
C ARG A 718 4.42 21.34 -10.96
N LEU A 719 4.22 21.04 -9.67
CA LEU A 719 2.91 21.07 -9.03
C LEU A 719 2.68 22.43 -8.36
N SER A 720 1.79 23.24 -8.94
CA SER A 720 1.47 24.58 -8.44
C SER A 720 0.99 24.54 -6.99
N GLY A 721 1.63 25.33 -6.11
CA GLY A 721 1.33 25.38 -4.68
C GLY A 721 1.98 24.28 -3.83
N TYR A 722 2.79 23.40 -4.42
CA TYR A 722 3.52 22.34 -3.73
C TYR A 722 5.02 22.35 -4.06
N ASP A 723 5.39 22.33 -5.34
CA ASP A 723 6.79 22.41 -5.77
C ASP A 723 7.23 23.90 -5.85
N PRO A 724 8.43 24.27 -5.36
CA PRO A 724 8.92 25.65 -5.40
C PRO A 724 9.41 26.08 -6.80
N ASP A 725 9.86 25.12 -7.61
CA ASP A 725 10.27 25.30 -9.02
C ASP A 725 10.09 23.95 -9.75
N TRP A 726 10.43 23.89 -11.04
CA TRP A 726 10.46 22.67 -11.83
C TRP A 726 11.43 21.62 -11.27
N ILE A 727 11.00 20.37 -11.25
CA ILE A 727 11.82 19.24 -10.80
C ILE A 727 11.96 18.24 -11.95
N ASP A 728 13.19 18.07 -12.41
CA ASP A 728 13.58 17.09 -13.43
C ASP A 728 13.57 15.67 -12.83
N VAL A 729 13.03 14.70 -13.56
CA VAL A 729 12.94 13.28 -13.18
C VAL A 729 13.72 12.36 -14.14
N GLY A 730 14.54 12.95 -15.01
CA GLY A 730 15.32 12.25 -16.01
C GLY A 730 14.43 11.51 -17.03
N PRO A 731 14.92 10.40 -17.62
CA PRO A 731 14.21 9.67 -18.68
C PRO A 731 13.09 8.75 -18.19
N SER A 732 12.85 8.68 -16.87
CA SER A 732 11.74 7.90 -16.32
C SER A 732 10.37 8.45 -16.75
N GLY A 733 10.27 9.77 -16.97
CA GLY A 733 9.00 10.45 -17.22
C GLY A 733 7.99 10.30 -16.08
N GLU A 734 8.42 9.94 -14.87
CA GLU A 734 7.52 9.51 -13.80
C GLU A 734 7.65 10.38 -12.55
N ARG A 735 6.48 10.74 -11.99
CA ARG A 735 6.37 11.58 -10.81
C ARG A 735 5.42 10.94 -9.80
N LEU A 736 5.89 10.75 -8.57
CA LEU A 736 5.12 10.17 -7.48
C LEU A 736 4.88 11.22 -6.38
N PHE A 737 3.61 11.43 -6.01
CA PHE A 737 3.20 12.25 -4.88
C PHE A 737 2.53 11.36 -3.83
N SER A 738 3.26 11.01 -2.77
CA SER A 738 2.81 10.03 -1.77
C SER A 738 1.61 10.48 -0.94
N ARG A 739 1.55 11.76 -0.57
CA ARG A 739 0.36 12.39 0.04
C ARG A 739 0.34 13.89 -0.25
N LEU A 740 -0.78 14.36 -0.82
CA LEU A 740 -1.06 15.78 -1.02
C LEU A 740 -2.09 16.27 0.03
N PRO A 741 -1.97 17.50 0.56
CA PRO A 741 -3.03 18.14 1.32
C PRO A 741 -4.34 18.29 0.52
N PRO A 742 -5.50 18.44 1.16
CA PRO A 742 -6.74 18.79 0.47
C PRO A 742 -6.65 20.16 -0.20
N GLY A 743 -7.08 20.27 -1.45
CA GLY A 743 -6.99 21.49 -2.25
C GLY A 743 -7.09 21.24 -3.75
N ASP A 744 -7.08 22.32 -4.51
CA ASP A 744 -7.08 22.32 -5.97
C ASP A 744 -5.64 22.48 -6.49
N TYR A 745 -5.23 21.58 -7.39
CA TYR A 745 -3.87 21.53 -7.91
C TYR A 745 -3.84 21.65 -9.43
N THR A 746 -2.80 22.32 -9.93
CA THR A 746 -2.43 22.32 -11.35
C THR A 746 -1.02 21.80 -11.47
N LEU A 747 -0.87 20.61 -12.04
CA LEU A 747 0.41 20.04 -12.43
C LEU A 747 0.76 20.48 -13.85
N GLU A 748 1.98 20.93 -14.04
CA GLU A 748 2.57 21.15 -15.35
C GLU A 748 3.66 20.11 -15.61
N VAL A 749 3.75 19.65 -16.86
CA VAL A 749 4.75 18.68 -17.31
C VAL A 749 5.38 19.16 -18.62
N GLN A 750 6.70 19.02 -18.73
CA GLN A 750 7.44 19.25 -19.97
C GLN A 750 8.43 18.12 -20.23
N GLY A 751 8.52 17.66 -21.48
CA GLY A 751 9.56 16.75 -21.96
C GLY A 751 10.59 17.52 -22.77
N ARG A 752 11.82 17.00 -22.84
CA ARG A 752 12.90 17.53 -23.66
C ARG A 752 13.49 16.40 -24.49
N THR A 753 13.71 16.65 -25.79
CA THR A 753 14.33 15.69 -26.71
C THR A 753 15.84 15.58 -26.52
N ALA A 754 16.45 14.54 -27.13
CA ALA A 754 17.91 14.36 -27.24
C ALA A 754 18.66 15.62 -27.71
N ASP A 755 18.02 16.39 -28.60
CA ASP A 755 18.56 17.60 -29.22
C ASP A 755 18.27 18.88 -28.40
N GLY A 756 17.87 18.72 -27.13
CA GLY A 756 17.69 19.81 -26.17
C GLY A 756 16.38 20.59 -26.29
N ILE A 757 15.42 20.12 -27.10
CA ILE A 757 14.19 20.87 -27.40
C ILE A 757 13.08 20.51 -26.42
N TRP A 758 12.59 21.51 -25.68
CA TRP A 758 11.44 21.38 -24.78
C TRP A 758 10.11 21.32 -25.56
N SER A 759 9.22 20.43 -25.10
CA SER A 759 7.83 20.32 -25.53
C SER A 759 7.00 21.54 -25.09
N ALA A 760 5.78 21.65 -25.62
CA ALA A 760 4.74 22.46 -24.98
C ALA A 760 4.48 21.92 -23.55
N SER A 761 4.09 22.82 -22.63
CA SER A 761 3.68 22.43 -21.28
C SER A 761 2.32 21.73 -21.34
N GLN A 762 2.24 20.53 -20.75
CA GLN A 762 0.97 19.84 -20.55
C GLN A 762 0.47 20.10 -19.13
N THR A 763 -0.80 20.51 -19.02
CA THR A 763 -1.43 20.89 -17.75
C THR A 763 -2.46 19.86 -17.32
N LEU A 764 -2.36 19.35 -16.09
CA LEU A 764 -3.35 18.48 -15.46
C LEU A 764 -3.90 19.13 -14.19
N THR A 765 -5.18 19.46 -14.22
CA THR A 765 -5.90 20.01 -13.05
C THR A 765 -6.63 18.91 -12.31
N PHE A 766 -6.47 18.83 -10.98
CA PHE A 766 -7.17 17.86 -10.15
C PHE A 766 -7.46 18.42 -8.74
N GLN A 767 -8.49 17.87 -8.10
CA GLN A 767 -8.87 18.24 -6.74
C GLN A 767 -8.59 17.08 -5.77
N VAL A 768 -7.96 17.37 -4.64
CA VAL A 768 -7.80 16.44 -3.51
C VAL A 768 -8.88 16.76 -2.48
N LEU A 769 -9.83 15.84 -2.30
CA LEU A 769 -10.94 16.05 -1.37
C LEU A 769 -10.47 15.98 0.10
N PRO A 770 -11.05 16.80 0.99
CA PRO A 770 -10.76 16.70 2.42
C PRO A 770 -11.36 15.40 3.01
N PRO A 771 -10.82 14.93 4.15
CA PRO A 771 -11.45 13.86 4.92
C PRO A 771 -12.93 14.17 5.16
N TRP A 772 -13.78 13.13 5.21
CA TRP A 772 -15.23 13.33 5.37
C TRP A 772 -15.57 14.19 6.60
N TRP A 773 -14.79 14.10 7.68
CA TRP A 773 -14.95 14.87 8.93
C TRP A 773 -14.44 16.33 8.83
N ARG A 774 -13.62 16.67 7.82
CA ARG A 774 -13.23 18.05 7.46
C ARG A 774 -14.08 18.64 6.33
N SER A 775 -14.85 17.82 5.61
CA SER A 775 -15.80 18.32 4.61
C SER A 775 -16.82 19.28 5.26
N PRO A 776 -17.47 20.19 4.50
CA PRO A 776 -18.50 21.08 5.05
C PRO A 776 -19.61 20.31 5.78
N TRP A 777 -20.04 19.17 5.24
CA TRP A 777 -21.05 18.30 5.88
C TRP A 777 -20.51 17.59 7.12
N GLY A 778 -19.23 17.19 7.13
CA GLY A 778 -18.56 16.63 8.30
C GLY A 778 -18.40 17.65 9.42
N LEU A 779 -18.07 18.90 9.09
CA LEU A 779 -18.03 20.01 10.04
C LEU A 779 -19.43 20.37 10.54
N VAL A 780 -20.46 20.35 9.70
CA VAL A 780 -21.86 20.50 10.13
C VAL A 780 -22.27 19.34 11.04
N LEU A 781 -21.90 18.09 10.72
CA LEU A 781 -22.20 16.93 11.57
C LEU A 781 -21.41 16.96 12.88
N LEU A 782 -20.14 17.39 12.88
CA LEU A 782 -19.32 17.53 14.08
C LEU A 782 -19.72 18.73 14.92
N THR A 783 -20.20 19.83 14.33
CA THR A 783 -20.75 20.97 15.08
C THR A 783 -22.15 20.66 15.59
N LEU A 784 -22.97 19.89 14.87
CA LEU A 784 -24.22 19.32 15.39
C LEU A 784 -23.96 18.25 16.45
N LEU A 785 -22.92 17.43 16.32
CA LEU A 785 -22.53 16.45 17.35
C LEU A 785 -21.96 17.17 18.56
N ALA A 786 -21.12 18.19 18.38
CA ALA A 786 -20.61 19.03 19.47
C ALA A 786 -21.74 19.84 20.11
N LEU A 787 -22.73 20.32 19.34
CA LEU A 787 -23.93 20.95 19.88
C LEU A 787 -24.82 19.92 20.58
N CYS A 788 -24.96 18.69 20.07
CA CYS A 788 -25.65 17.59 20.74
C CYS A 788 -24.87 17.07 21.95
N VAL A 789 -23.55 17.21 22.00
CA VAL A 789 -22.69 16.89 23.15
C VAL A 789 -22.68 18.06 24.13
N VAL A 790 -22.77 19.32 23.71
CA VAL A 790 -22.95 20.47 24.60
C VAL A 790 -24.38 20.53 25.10
N VAL A 791 -25.38 20.18 24.31
CA VAL A 791 -26.79 20.01 24.73
C VAL A 791 -26.91 18.74 25.56
N ALA A 792 -26.24 17.63 25.23
CA ALA A 792 -26.21 16.46 26.12
C ALA A 792 -25.42 16.74 27.37
N VAL A 793 -24.33 17.51 27.37
CA VAL A 793 -23.60 17.94 28.56
C VAL A 793 -24.39 18.97 29.32
N VAL A 794 -25.16 19.86 28.70
CA VAL A 794 -26.07 20.81 29.38
C VAL A 794 -27.33 20.10 29.86
N LEU A 795 -27.79 19.04 29.21
CA LEU A 795 -28.90 18.18 29.66
C LEU A 795 -28.43 17.12 30.66
N LEU A 796 -27.16 16.72 30.64
CA LEU A 796 -26.49 15.85 31.62
C LEU A 796 -25.94 16.67 32.78
N TYR A 797 -25.67 17.96 32.60
CA TYR A 797 -25.34 18.94 33.64
C TYR A 797 -26.61 19.54 34.22
N ARG A 798 -27.69 19.72 33.46
CA ARG A 798 -29.04 19.96 34.00
C ARG A 798 -29.66 18.68 34.54
N ARG A 799 -29.34 17.48 34.05
CA ARG A 799 -29.67 16.21 34.73
C ARG A 799 -28.69 15.93 35.86
N ARG A 800 -27.47 16.48 35.91
CA ARG A 800 -26.55 16.40 37.05
C ARG A 800 -26.75 17.55 38.02
N LEU A 801 -27.44 18.65 37.68
CA LEU A 801 -27.94 19.65 38.63
C LEU A 801 -29.37 19.32 39.03
N ARG A 802 -30.21 18.72 38.19
CA ARG A 802 -31.46 18.11 38.66
C ARG A 802 -31.18 16.84 39.43
N ARG A 803 -30.19 16.02 39.05
CA ARG A 803 -29.70 14.94 39.93
C ARG A 803 -28.94 15.52 41.10
N LEU A 804 -28.00 16.47 41.03
CA LEU A 804 -27.34 17.00 42.24
C LEU A 804 -28.24 17.84 43.11
N ASN A 805 -29.28 18.52 42.60
CA ASN A 805 -30.25 19.24 43.43
C ASN A 805 -31.41 18.34 43.85
N ALA A 806 -31.74 17.26 43.13
CA ALA A 806 -32.65 16.22 43.61
C ALA A 806 -31.93 15.03 44.25
N TRP A 807 -30.60 15.06 44.35
CA TRP A 807 -29.69 14.23 45.15
C TRP A 807 -29.13 15.09 46.27
N GLN A 808 -29.16 16.42 46.23
CA GLN A 808 -29.09 17.23 47.44
C GLN A 808 -30.48 17.35 48.03
N LEU A 809 -31.58 17.35 47.28
CA LEU A 809 -32.92 17.21 47.88
C LEU A 809 -33.26 15.76 48.18
N ALA A 810 -32.77 14.74 47.44
CA ALA A 810 -32.84 13.35 47.89
C ALA A 810 -31.80 13.11 48.97
N VAL A 811 -30.48 13.23 48.80
CA VAL A 811 -29.51 13.07 49.91
C VAL A 811 -29.68 14.09 51.02
N HIS A 812 -30.44 15.19 50.95
CA HIS A 812 -30.86 15.88 52.19
C HIS A 812 -32.19 15.33 52.75
N LYS A 813 -33.11 14.79 51.93
CA LYS A 813 -34.27 13.97 52.39
C LYS A 813 -33.93 12.52 52.72
N GLN A 814 -32.72 12.05 52.43
CA GLN A 814 -32.20 10.68 52.46
C GLN A 814 -30.92 10.66 53.29
N GLU A 815 -30.22 11.77 53.51
CA GLU A 815 -29.63 12.03 54.82
C GLU A 815 -30.79 12.19 55.81
N LEU A 816 -31.82 13.02 55.61
CA LEU A 816 -32.93 13.01 56.57
C LEU A 816 -33.70 11.67 56.66
N ALA A 817 -33.71 10.79 55.64
CA ALA A 817 -34.42 9.49 55.70
C ALA A 817 -33.52 8.26 55.93
N GLU A 818 -32.25 8.22 55.50
CA GLU A 818 -31.25 7.24 55.95
C GLU A 818 -30.60 7.68 57.25
N GLN A 819 -30.37 8.96 57.54
CA GLN A 819 -30.16 9.35 58.95
C GLN A 819 -31.42 9.02 59.73
N ALA A 820 -32.66 9.26 59.28
CA ALA A 820 -33.81 8.75 60.04
C ALA A 820 -33.99 7.23 59.99
N SER A 821 -33.38 6.46 59.07
CA SER A 821 -33.60 4.99 58.94
C SER A 821 -32.41 4.13 59.37
N LEU A 822 -31.17 4.54 59.12
CA LEU A 822 -30.01 4.11 59.88
C LEU A 822 -30.12 4.63 61.31
N ALA A 823 -30.66 5.82 61.59
CA ALA A 823 -31.10 6.10 62.95
C ALA A 823 -32.34 5.30 63.31
N LYS A 824 -33.30 4.90 62.46
CA LYS A 824 -34.38 3.98 62.92
C LYS A 824 -33.83 2.62 63.34
N THR A 825 -32.94 2.03 62.55
CA THR A 825 -32.35 0.71 62.80
C THR A 825 -31.29 0.76 63.90
N ARG A 826 -30.45 1.82 63.94
CA ARG A 826 -29.58 2.09 65.11
C ARG A 826 -30.42 2.43 66.32
N PHE A 827 -31.40 3.31 66.28
CA PHE A 827 -32.32 3.62 67.39
C PHE A 827 -33.07 2.39 67.88
N LEU A 828 -33.40 1.40 67.05
CA LEU A 828 -33.99 0.15 67.55
C LEU A 828 -32.97 -0.78 68.21
N ALA A 829 -31.74 -0.87 67.70
CA ALA A 829 -30.65 -1.61 68.34
C ALA A 829 -30.14 -0.91 69.64
N THR A 830 -29.97 0.39 69.57
CA THR A 830 -29.64 1.33 70.65
C THR A 830 -30.78 1.43 71.66
N LEU A 831 -32.07 1.43 71.31
CA LEU A 831 -33.16 1.22 72.30
C LEU A 831 -33.00 -0.13 72.96
N GLY A 832 -32.72 -1.17 72.17
CA GLY A 832 -32.44 -2.51 72.68
C GLY A 832 -31.30 -2.57 73.71
N HIS A 833 -30.42 -1.55 73.73
CA HIS A 833 -29.27 -1.39 74.61
C HIS A 833 -29.54 -0.37 75.75
N GLU A 834 -29.91 0.86 75.41
CA GLU A 834 -30.28 1.97 76.31
C GLU A 834 -31.53 1.71 77.15
N VAL A 835 -32.46 0.83 76.73
CA VAL A 835 -33.53 0.36 77.62
C VAL A 835 -33.00 -0.75 78.53
N ARG A 836 -32.07 -1.57 78.05
CA ARG A 836 -31.62 -2.78 78.75
C ARG A 836 -30.66 -2.47 79.91
N THR A 837 -29.70 -1.57 79.71
CA THR A 837 -28.76 -1.17 80.76
C THR A 837 -29.46 -0.58 82.01
N PRO A 838 -30.30 0.47 81.93
CA PRO A 838 -31.02 0.99 83.09
C PRO A 838 -32.07 0.03 83.62
N MET A 839 -32.62 -0.88 82.79
CA MET A 839 -33.49 -1.95 83.32
C MET A 839 -32.74 -2.94 84.22
N THR A 840 -31.41 -3.08 84.10
CA THR A 840 -30.58 -3.75 85.13
C THR A 840 -30.68 -3.03 86.47
N GLY A 841 -30.53 -1.70 86.47
CA GLY A 841 -30.67 -0.87 87.65
C GLY A 841 -32.08 -0.89 88.22
N VAL A 842 -33.12 -0.74 87.40
CA VAL A 842 -34.52 -0.73 87.85
C VAL A 842 -34.95 -2.09 88.40
N LEU A 843 -34.67 -3.19 87.69
CA LEU A 843 -35.03 -4.53 88.15
C LEU A 843 -34.18 -4.94 89.36
N GLY A 844 -32.86 -4.74 89.30
CA GLY A 844 -31.93 -5.05 90.40
C GLY A 844 -32.21 -4.25 91.68
N MET A 845 -32.38 -2.92 91.58
CA MET A 845 -32.77 -2.10 92.74
C MET A 845 -34.18 -2.45 93.23
N SER A 846 -35.13 -2.80 92.35
CA SER A 846 -36.44 -3.28 92.81
C SER A 846 -36.36 -4.60 93.58
N GLU A 847 -35.43 -5.48 93.20
CA GLU A 847 -35.16 -6.74 93.90
C GLU A 847 -34.48 -6.51 95.25
N LEU A 848 -33.48 -5.61 95.31
CA LEU A 848 -32.82 -5.21 96.55
C LEU A 848 -33.80 -4.51 97.51
N LEU A 849 -34.67 -3.61 97.01
CA LEU A 849 -35.74 -2.97 97.79
C LEU A 849 -36.75 -3.98 98.33
N LEU A 850 -37.16 -4.98 97.53
CA LEU A 850 -38.06 -6.06 98.00
C LEU A 850 -37.44 -6.97 99.08
N LYS A 851 -36.11 -6.93 99.26
CA LYS A 851 -35.39 -7.59 100.36
C LYS A 851 -35.25 -6.68 101.61
N THR A 852 -35.75 -5.43 101.57
CA THR A 852 -35.90 -4.53 102.73
C THR A 852 -37.35 -4.52 103.27
N GLN A 853 -37.60 -3.84 104.39
CA GLN A 853 -38.96 -3.73 104.96
C GLN A 853 -39.76 -2.60 104.29
N LEU A 854 -40.90 -2.93 103.67
CA LEU A 854 -41.76 -2.02 102.89
C LEU A 854 -43.24 -2.16 103.29
N ASP A 855 -44.02 -1.08 103.12
CA ASP A 855 -45.49 -1.12 103.31
C ASP A 855 -46.24 -1.75 102.12
N HIS A 856 -47.54 -2.04 102.31
CA HIS A 856 -48.36 -2.72 101.30
C HIS A 856 -48.58 -1.90 100.01
N LYS A 857 -48.61 -0.57 100.09
CA LYS A 857 -48.71 0.33 98.92
C LYS A 857 -47.39 0.34 98.17
N GLN A 858 -46.28 0.52 98.89
CA GLN A 858 -44.92 0.48 98.37
C GLN A 858 -44.64 -0.85 97.65
N ARG A 859 -44.95 -1.98 98.28
CA ARG A 859 -44.77 -3.31 97.67
C ARG A 859 -45.58 -3.49 96.39
N SER A 860 -46.85 -3.05 96.39
CA SER A 860 -47.71 -3.13 95.20
C SER A 860 -47.18 -2.28 94.04
N TYR A 861 -46.61 -1.11 94.32
CA TYR A 861 -45.92 -0.30 93.31
C TYR A 861 -44.68 -1.02 92.76
N THR A 862 -43.82 -1.58 93.62
CA THR A 862 -42.61 -2.30 93.18
C THR A 862 -42.91 -3.54 92.35
N GLU A 863 -43.94 -4.33 92.70
CA GLU A 863 -44.36 -5.49 91.90
C GLU A 863 -44.97 -5.09 90.54
N SER A 864 -45.66 -3.95 90.47
CA SER A 864 -46.24 -3.42 89.23
C SER A 864 -45.18 -2.95 88.25
N ILE A 865 -44.12 -2.28 88.75
CA ILE A 865 -42.95 -1.87 87.96
C ILE A 865 -42.32 -3.10 87.27
N ARG A 866 -42.15 -4.21 88.00
CA ARG A 866 -41.56 -5.44 87.47
C ARG A 866 -42.38 -6.05 86.32
N ARG A 867 -43.71 -6.17 86.44
CA ARG A 867 -44.57 -6.76 85.39
C ARG A 867 -44.61 -5.92 84.11
N ALA A 868 -44.61 -4.60 84.24
CA ALA A 868 -44.59 -3.69 83.09
C ALA A 868 -43.30 -3.87 82.26
N GLY A 869 -42.15 -4.00 82.93
CA GLY A 869 -40.85 -4.27 82.30
C GLY A 869 -40.84 -5.54 81.43
N SER A 870 -41.40 -6.65 81.94
CA SER A 870 -41.42 -7.92 81.20
C SER A 870 -42.31 -7.91 79.95
N HIS A 871 -43.44 -7.19 79.96
CA HIS A 871 -44.31 -7.13 78.77
C HIS A 871 -43.65 -6.37 77.62
N LEU A 872 -42.94 -5.28 77.94
CA LEU A 872 -42.29 -4.40 76.97
C LEU A 872 -41.21 -5.14 76.15
N LEU A 873 -40.48 -6.07 76.77
CA LEU A 873 -39.47 -6.90 76.10
C LEU A 873 -40.05 -7.79 74.98
N ARG A 874 -41.25 -8.35 75.15
CA ARG A 874 -41.87 -9.24 74.15
C ARG A 874 -42.25 -8.50 72.86
N LEU A 875 -42.77 -7.28 72.98
CA LEU A 875 -43.14 -6.46 71.82
C LEU A 875 -41.93 -6.03 70.97
N VAL A 876 -40.75 -5.89 71.61
CA VAL A 876 -39.50 -5.58 70.90
C VAL A 876 -39.04 -6.76 70.03
N ASN A 877 -39.27 -8.00 70.47
CA ASN A 877 -38.85 -9.19 69.71
C ASN A 877 -39.69 -9.41 68.44
N ASP A 878 -41.03 -9.30 68.51
CA ASP A 878 -41.90 -9.47 67.33
C ASP A 878 -41.57 -8.49 66.19
N ALA A 879 -41.09 -7.29 66.54
CA ALA A 879 -40.66 -6.28 65.58
C ALA A 879 -39.32 -6.62 64.88
N LEU A 880 -38.47 -7.44 65.52
CA LEU A 880 -37.18 -7.87 64.95
C LEU A 880 -37.35 -8.98 63.91
N ASP A 881 -38.30 -9.91 64.10
CA ASP A 881 -38.55 -10.97 63.12
C ASP A 881 -39.15 -10.45 61.81
N LEU A 882 -40.05 -9.46 61.86
CA LEU A 882 -40.56 -8.80 60.66
C LEU A 882 -39.43 -8.13 59.85
N ALA A 883 -38.50 -7.47 60.55
CA ALA A 883 -37.33 -6.83 59.94
C ALA A 883 -36.36 -7.84 59.27
N ARG A 884 -36.31 -9.08 59.75
CA ARG A 884 -35.53 -10.17 59.13
C ARG A 884 -36.15 -10.68 57.83
N ILE A 885 -37.48 -10.76 57.77
CA ILE A 885 -38.21 -11.14 56.54
C ILE A 885 -38.05 -10.04 55.47
N GLU A 886 -38.26 -8.77 55.81
CA GLU A 886 -38.13 -7.65 54.85
C GLU A 886 -36.71 -7.45 54.33
N SER A 887 -35.68 -7.88 55.07
CA SER A 887 -34.28 -7.84 54.63
C SER A 887 -33.83 -9.09 53.84
N GLY A 888 -34.73 -10.02 53.54
CA GLY A 888 -34.45 -11.20 52.73
C GLY A 888 -33.54 -12.23 53.39
N ARG A 889 -33.46 -12.23 54.72
CA ARG A 889 -32.58 -13.12 55.52
C ARG A 889 -33.35 -14.23 56.25
N LEU A 890 -34.46 -14.69 55.67
CA LEU A 890 -35.26 -15.79 56.18
C LEU A 890 -34.92 -17.08 55.43
N GLU A 891 -34.40 -18.08 56.14
CA GLU A 891 -34.13 -19.42 55.62
C GLU A 891 -35.28 -20.38 56.02
N LEU A 892 -35.63 -21.33 55.14
CA LEU A 892 -36.69 -22.33 55.35
C LEU A 892 -36.08 -23.72 55.56
N ASP A 893 -36.57 -24.47 56.55
CA ASP A 893 -36.04 -25.79 56.91
C ASP A 893 -36.93 -26.93 56.34
N LEU A 894 -36.53 -27.50 55.20
CA LEU A 894 -37.34 -28.49 54.47
C LEU A 894 -37.06 -29.92 54.94
N GLN A 895 -37.99 -30.50 55.70
CA GLN A 895 -37.87 -31.84 56.30
C GLN A 895 -39.09 -32.74 55.99
N PRO A 896 -38.95 -34.08 55.96
CA PRO A 896 -40.08 -34.99 55.79
C PRO A 896 -40.87 -35.13 57.10
N PHE A 897 -42.18 -34.88 57.07
CA PHE A 897 -43.06 -34.93 58.25
C PHE A 897 -44.39 -35.66 57.99
N SER A 898 -45.02 -36.16 59.07
CA SER A 898 -46.35 -36.77 59.04
C SER A 898 -47.43 -35.70 59.00
N VAL A 899 -48.19 -35.66 57.90
CA VAL A 899 -49.24 -34.63 57.69
C VAL A 899 -50.37 -34.79 58.71
N ARG A 900 -50.75 -36.04 59.05
CA ARG A 900 -51.78 -36.31 60.06
C ARG A 900 -51.36 -35.80 61.44
N GLN A 901 -50.10 -36.00 61.83
CA GLN A 901 -49.61 -35.58 63.15
C GLN A 901 -49.61 -34.06 63.29
N LEU A 902 -49.09 -33.32 62.29
CA LEU A 902 -49.07 -31.86 62.31
C LEU A 902 -50.49 -31.28 62.45
N VAL A 903 -51.46 -31.86 61.75
CA VAL A 903 -52.87 -31.44 61.82
C VAL A 903 -53.50 -31.78 63.19
N ALA A 904 -53.15 -32.93 63.78
CA ALA A 904 -53.63 -33.31 65.12
C ALA A 904 -53.06 -32.42 66.24
N GLU A 905 -51.80 -32.00 66.15
CA GLU A 905 -51.19 -31.03 67.09
C GLU A 905 -51.86 -29.65 67.02
N VAL A 906 -52.19 -29.20 65.80
CA VAL A 906 -52.93 -27.94 65.58
C VAL A 906 -54.36 -28.05 66.11
N GLU A 907 -55.04 -29.17 65.91
CA GLU A 907 -56.37 -29.43 66.49
C GLU A 907 -56.32 -29.42 68.02
N ALA A 908 -55.35 -30.10 68.63
CA ALA A 908 -55.19 -30.18 70.09
C ALA A 908 -55.02 -28.80 70.77
N LEU A 909 -54.39 -27.85 70.08
CA LEU A 909 -54.26 -26.47 70.56
C LEU A 909 -55.50 -25.60 70.28
N MET A 910 -56.15 -25.76 69.12
CA MET A 910 -57.20 -24.84 68.67
C MET A 910 -58.63 -25.26 69.03
N ALA A 911 -58.91 -26.56 69.13
CA ALA A 911 -60.24 -27.05 69.52
C ALA A 911 -60.69 -26.56 70.91
N PRO A 912 -59.83 -26.53 71.96
CA PRO A 912 -60.21 -25.99 73.27
C PRO A 912 -60.57 -24.50 73.21
N LEU A 913 -59.81 -23.67 72.50
CA LEU A 913 -60.09 -22.23 72.35
C LEU A 913 -61.39 -21.97 71.58
N ALA A 914 -61.71 -22.78 70.57
CA ALA A 914 -62.99 -22.71 69.87
C ALA A 914 -64.15 -23.05 70.82
N GLN A 915 -63.98 -24.10 71.63
CA GLN A 915 -65.00 -24.60 72.55
C GLN A 915 -65.23 -23.65 73.74
N GLU A 916 -64.19 -23.01 74.27
CA GLU A 916 -64.28 -21.97 75.31
C GLU A 916 -65.05 -20.72 74.83
N ARG A 917 -65.05 -20.44 73.52
CA ARG A 917 -65.91 -19.42 72.89
C ARG A 917 -67.27 -19.92 72.41
N GLY A 918 -67.61 -21.20 72.63
CA GLY A 918 -68.90 -21.78 72.25
C GLY A 918 -69.05 -22.08 70.75
N LEU A 919 -67.95 -22.18 70.00
CA LEU A 919 -67.94 -22.58 68.59
C LEU A 919 -67.77 -24.10 68.45
N ARG A 920 -68.29 -24.67 67.36
CA ARG A 920 -68.01 -26.06 67.00
C ARG A 920 -66.78 -26.12 66.08
N PHE A 921 -65.75 -26.85 66.50
CA PHE A 921 -64.62 -27.20 65.64
C PHE A 921 -64.95 -28.44 64.78
N SER A 922 -64.44 -28.50 63.54
CA SER A 922 -64.70 -29.60 62.61
C SER A 922 -63.47 -29.95 61.77
N LEU A 923 -62.85 -31.10 62.01
CA LEU A 923 -61.75 -31.61 61.20
C LEU A 923 -62.25 -32.66 60.19
N GLU A 924 -61.95 -32.49 58.90
CA GLU A 924 -62.32 -33.43 57.83
C GLU A 924 -61.08 -33.83 57.00
N VAL A 925 -60.59 -35.06 57.19
CA VAL A 925 -59.37 -35.56 56.52
C VAL A 925 -59.75 -36.48 55.35
N GLY A 926 -59.81 -35.91 54.15
CA GLY A 926 -60.16 -36.60 52.90
C GLY A 926 -58.99 -37.38 52.27
N LEU A 927 -58.30 -38.21 53.06
CA LEU A 927 -57.14 -38.99 52.64
C LEU A 927 -57.41 -40.50 52.73
N LEU A 928 -57.20 -41.24 51.63
CA LEU A 928 -57.27 -42.70 51.59
C LEU A 928 -55.95 -43.32 52.09
N GLY A 929 -55.70 -43.21 53.40
CA GLY A 929 -54.49 -43.72 54.06
C GLY A 929 -53.60 -42.62 54.66
N ASP A 930 -52.49 -43.03 55.25
CA ASP A 930 -51.51 -42.11 55.85
C ASP A 930 -50.43 -41.66 54.85
N ILE A 931 -50.07 -40.39 54.97
CA ILE A 931 -49.29 -39.66 53.98
C ILE A 931 -48.15 -38.91 54.67
N THR A 932 -46.93 -39.12 54.18
CA THR A 932 -45.74 -38.35 54.53
C THR A 932 -45.46 -37.31 53.43
N ALA A 933 -45.20 -36.06 53.82
CA ALA A 933 -44.89 -34.96 52.91
C ALA A 933 -43.57 -34.29 53.32
N SER A 934 -42.96 -33.49 52.43
CA SER A 934 -41.69 -32.80 52.68
C SER A 934 -41.86 -31.28 52.60
N GLY A 935 -41.50 -30.56 53.67
CA GLY A 935 -41.66 -29.10 53.85
C GLY A 935 -41.23 -28.64 55.26
N ASP A 936 -41.45 -27.36 55.61
CA ASP A 936 -41.13 -26.82 56.94
C ASP A 936 -42.34 -26.94 57.90
N PRO A 937 -42.37 -27.90 58.85
CA PRO A 937 -43.52 -28.11 59.72
C PRO A 937 -43.72 -26.95 60.70
N THR A 938 -42.68 -26.23 61.11
CA THR A 938 -42.78 -25.11 62.06
C THR A 938 -43.47 -23.91 61.42
N ARG A 939 -43.10 -23.57 60.18
CA ARG A 939 -43.73 -22.48 59.44
C ARG A 939 -45.12 -22.84 58.95
N ILE A 940 -45.38 -24.09 58.56
CA ILE A 940 -46.74 -24.56 58.27
C ILE A 940 -47.62 -24.51 59.53
N ARG A 941 -47.12 -24.92 60.70
CA ARG A 941 -47.83 -24.77 61.99
C ARG A 941 -48.14 -23.31 62.30
N GLN A 942 -47.18 -22.40 62.08
CA GLN A 942 -47.36 -20.95 62.28
C GLN A 942 -48.47 -20.38 61.38
N ILE A 943 -48.55 -20.80 60.10
CA ILE A 943 -49.63 -20.41 59.19
C ILE A 943 -50.98 -20.93 59.69
N LEU A 944 -51.09 -22.21 60.00
CA LEU A 944 -52.36 -22.83 60.42
C LEU A 944 -52.87 -22.24 61.75
N LEU A 945 -52.01 -22.03 62.74
CA LEU A 945 -52.38 -21.40 64.02
C LEU A 945 -52.87 -19.96 63.83
N ASN A 946 -52.22 -19.15 62.98
CA ASN A 946 -52.66 -17.78 62.69
C ASN A 946 -54.01 -17.74 61.94
N LEU A 947 -54.22 -18.63 60.96
CA LEU A 947 -55.49 -18.68 60.22
C LEU A 947 -56.64 -19.19 61.10
N LEU A 948 -56.44 -20.27 61.87
CA LEU A 948 -57.46 -20.83 62.76
C LEU A 948 -57.77 -19.91 63.94
N SER A 949 -56.77 -19.28 64.55
CA SER A 949 -56.98 -18.29 65.61
C SER A 949 -57.83 -17.12 65.10
N ASN A 950 -57.61 -16.65 63.87
CA ASN A 950 -58.46 -15.63 63.26
C ASN A 950 -59.89 -16.14 62.96
N ALA A 951 -60.05 -17.36 62.41
CA ALA A 951 -61.37 -17.94 62.17
C ALA A 951 -62.20 -18.08 63.47
N ILE A 952 -61.58 -18.54 64.57
CA ILE A 952 -62.16 -18.61 65.93
C ILE A 952 -62.45 -17.21 66.50
N LYS A 953 -61.61 -16.22 66.18
CA LYS A 953 -61.74 -14.84 66.66
C LYS A 953 -62.90 -14.08 66.02
N PHE A 954 -63.18 -14.31 64.73
CA PHE A 954 -64.18 -13.57 63.94
C PHE A 954 -65.51 -14.31 63.73
N THR A 955 -65.60 -15.59 64.08
CA THR A 955 -66.87 -16.33 64.13
C THR A 955 -67.48 -16.17 65.52
N GLU A 956 -68.62 -15.50 65.66
CA GLU A 956 -69.30 -15.39 66.98
C GLU A 956 -70.10 -16.65 67.33
N ARG A 957 -70.75 -17.27 66.34
CA ARG A 957 -71.53 -18.51 66.47
C ARG A 957 -71.48 -19.27 65.15
N GLY A 958 -71.26 -20.58 65.21
CA GLY A 958 -71.23 -21.42 64.01
C GLY A 958 -70.16 -22.50 64.07
N VAL A 959 -69.63 -22.86 62.89
CA VAL A 959 -68.60 -23.89 62.73
C VAL A 959 -67.33 -23.25 62.19
N VAL A 960 -66.19 -23.59 62.78
CA VAL A 960 -64.85 -23.39 62.19
C VAL A 960 -64.30 -24.76 61.86
N GLY A 961 -63.91 -24.97 60.61
CA GLY A 961 -63.43 -26.25 60.12
C GLY A 961 -62.10 -26.18 59.40
N LEU A 962 -61.35 -27.27 59.50
CA LEU A 962 -60.16 -27.54 58.70
C LEU A 962 -60.44 -28.79 57.87
N LYS A 963 -60.30 -28.69 56.55
CA LYS A 963 -60.42 -29.81 55.62
C LYS A 963 -59.10 -30.04 54.91
N LEU A 964 -58.67 -31.29 54.84
CA LEU A 964 -57.46 -31.72 54.13
C LEU A 964 -57.83 -32.62 52.95
N SER A 965 -57.27 -32.33 51.77
CA SER A 965 -57.47 -33.12 50.55
C SER A 965 -56.20 -33.17 49.69
N THR A 966 -56.14 -34.13 48.75
CA THR A 966 -55.02 -34.29 47.82
C THR A 966 -55.25 -33.51 46.53
N LEU A 967 -54.21 -32.82 46.05
CA LEU A 967 -54.19 -32.22 44.72
C LEU A 967 -53.72 -33.28 43.72
N GLY A 968 -54.70 -33.98 43.13
CA GLY A 968 -54.47 -35.07 42.19
C GLY A 968 -53.79 -36.30 42.79
N SER A 969 -53.51 -37.30 41.95
CA SER A 969 -52.73 -38.47 42.35
C SER A 969 -51.25 -38.07 42.51
N TYR A 970 -50.81 -37.89 43.76
CA TYR A 970 -49.42 -37.67 44.21
C TYR A 970 -48.78 -36.29 43.93
N GLN A 971 -49.53 -35.22 43.63
CA GLN A 971 -48.95 -33.93 43.19
C GLN A 971 -49.06 -32.73 44.15
N GLY A 972 -49.80 -32.83 45.25
CA GLY A 972 -49.82 -31.77 46.28
C GLY A 972 -50.84 -32.00 47.40
N LEU A 973 -50.88 -31.06 48.36
CA LEU A 973 -51.80 -31.06 49.49
C LEU A 973 -52.54 -29.72 49.59
N ARG A 974 -53.85 -29.79 49.82
CA ARG A 974 -54.75 -28.65 49.98
C ARG A 974 -55.33 -28.64 51.39
N PHE A 975 -55.07 -27.56 52.13
CA PHE A 975 -55.66 -27.27 53.44
C PHE A 975 -56.72 -26.18 53.28
N GLU A 976 -58.01 -26.52 53.45
CA GLU A 976 -59.10 -25.55 53.45
C GLU A 976 -59.48 -25.20 54.89
N VAL A 977 -59.16 -23.99 55.35
CA VAL A 977 -59.70 -23.43 56.61
C VAL A 977 -60.97 -22.67 56.27
N ALA A 978 -62.12 -23.14 56.78
CA ALA A 978 -63.43 -22.58 56.50
C ALA A 978 -64.17 -22.17 57.78
N ASP A 979 -64.74 -20.98 57.81
CA ASP A 979 -65.66 -20.52 58.84
C ASP A 979 -67.06 -20.26 58.28
N THR A 980 -68.07 -20.26 59.16
CA THR A 980 -69.43 -19.80 58.85
C THR A 980 -69.69 -18.37 59.37
N GLY A 981 -68.65 -17.54 59.42
CA GLY A 981 -68.69 -16.16 59.90
C GLY A 981 -69.32 -15.18 58.90
N PRO A 982 -69.12 -13.86 59.08
CA PRO A 982 -69.78 -12.83 58.27
C PRO A 982 -69.36 -12.81 56.79
N GLY A 983 -68.28 -13.50 56.42
CA GLY A 983 -67.67 -13.42 55.09
C GLY A 983 -66.96 -12.08 54.84
N ILE A 984 -66.24 -12.00 53.72
CA ILE A 984 -65.37 -10.88 53.35
C ILE A 984 -65.85 -10.29 52.01
N ASN A 985 -65.90 -8.96 51.89
CA ASN A 985 -66.28 -8.29 50.65
C ASN A 985 -65.11 -8.17 49.65
N ALA A 986 -65.37 -7.73 48.42
CA ALA A 986 -64.35 -7.66 47.37
C ALA A 986 -63.19 -6.70 47.71
N ASP A 987 -63.46 -5.55 48.32
CA ASP A 987 -62.44 -4.56 48.70
C ASP A 987 -61.58 -5.06 49.86
N GLN A 988 -62.19 -5.69 50.87
CA GLN A 988 -61.50 -6.34 51.98
C GLN A 988 -60.64 -7.52 51.48
N LYS A 989 -61.14 -8.31 50.51
CA LYS A 989 -60.38 -9.40 49.89
C LYS A 989 -59.12 -8.88 49.16
N ALA A 990 -59.16 -7.68 48.58
CA ALA A 990 -57.99 -7.04 47.96
C ALA A 990 -56.98 -6.46 48.98
N ARG A 991 -57.37 -6.33 50.25
CA ARG A 991 -56.61 -5.69 51.33
C ARG A 991 -56.10 -6.66 52.41
N LEU A 992 -56.69 -7.85 52.49
CA LEU A 992 -56.53 -8.85 53.56
C LEU A 992 -55.09 -9.22 53.95
N PHE A 993 -54.13 -9.12 53.02
CA PHE A 993 -52.73 -9.49 53.24
C PHE A 993 -51.78 -8.27 53.35
N GLN A 994 -52.28 -7.04 53.40
CA GLN A 994 -51.41 -5.86 53.59
C GLN A 994 -50.86 -5.78 55.02
N ARG A 995 -49.57 -5.43 55.15
CA ARG A 995 -48.84 -5.38 56.43
C ARG A 995 -49.37 -4.24 57.30
N PHE A 996 -49.61 -4.53 58.59
CA PHE A 996 -50.25 -3.64 59.57
C PHE A 996 -51.70 -3.24 59.25
N GLU A 997 -52.27 -3.70 58.14
CA GLU A 997 -53.62 -3.30 57.74
C GLU A 997 -54.66 -4.10 58.53
N GLN A 998 -55.26 -3.45 59.51
CA GLN A 998 -56.38 -4.01 60.26
C GLN A 998 -57.69 -3.62 59.57
N GLY A 999 -58.55 -4.61 59.38
CA GLY A 999 -59.81 -4.44 58.66
C GLY A 999 -60.72 -3.38 59.29
N ASP A 1000 -61.22 -2.51 58.40
CA ASP A 1000 -62.35 -1.59 58.55
C ASP A 1000 -62.17 -0.32 59.39
N GLY A 1001 -63.15 0.57 59.22
CA GLY A 1001 -63.31 1.80 59.98
C GLY A 1001 -63.56 1.54 61.48
N ALA A 1002 -63.63 2.64 62.23
CA ALA A 1002 -63.43 2.73 63.68
C ALA A 1002 -64.47 2.06 64.61
N LYS A 1003 -64.97 0.85 64.29
CA LYS A 1003 -65.82 0.03 65.17
C LYS A 1003 -65.29 -1.40 65.42
N THR A 1004 -64.37 -1.92 64.60
CA THR A 1004 -63.70 -3.22 64.80
C THR A 1004 -62.39 -3.12 65.58
N THR A 1005 -61.70 -1.98 65.53
CA THR A 1005 -60.34 -1.80 66.07
C THR A 1005 -60.23 -1.81 67.60
N SER A 1006 -61.28 -1.44 68.35
CA SER A 1006 -61.18 -1.32 69.83
C SER A 1006 -61.43 -2.62 70.60
N ARG A 1007 -62.09 -3.62 70.01
CA ARG A 1007 -62.59 -4.79 70.76
C ARG A 1007 -61.69 -6.02 70.72
N TYR A 1008 -60.89 -6.18 69.66
CA TYR A 1008 -60.05 -7.38 69.46
C TYR A 1008 -58.71 -7.04 68.79
N GLY A 1009 -58.05 -5.98 69.26
CA GLY A 1009 -56.77 -5.49 68.71
C GLY A 1009 -55.72 -6.59 68.55
N GLY A 1010 -55.31 -6.84 67.31
CA GLY A 1010 -54.10 -7.60 66.99
C GLY A 1010 -52.96 -6.65 66.61
N SER A 1011 -51.81 -7.19 66.20
CA SER A 1011 -50.72 -6.38 65.64
C SER A 1011 -50.93 -5.97 64.17
N GLY A 1012 -51.87 -6.61 63.46
CA GLY A 1012 -52.07 -6.42 62.02
C GLY A 1012 -50.99 -7.07 61.13
N LEU A 1013 -50.09 -7.87 61.71
CA LEU A 1013 -48.98 -8.50 60.98
C LEU A 1013 -49.20 -9.96 60.60
N GLY A 1014 -49.99 -10.72 61.38
CA GLY A 1014 -50.06 -12.17 61.28
C GLY A 1014 -50.48 -12.72 59.91
N LEU A 1015 -51.49 -12.12 59.25
CA LEU A 1015 -51.98 -12.60 57.94
C LEU A 1015 -51.00 -12.31 56.80
N ALA A 1016 -50.33 -11.16 56.82
CA ALA A 1016 -49.30 -10.83 55.85
C ALA A 1016 -48.11 -11.81 55.94
N ILE A 1017 -47.67 -12.13 57.17
CA ILE A 1017 -46.65 -13.15 57.42
C ILE A 1017 -47.08 -14.52 56.85
N CYS A 1018 -48.36 -14.89 56.96
CA CYS A 1018 -48.85 -16.16 56.38
C CYS A 1018 -48.77 -16.20 54.84
N GLN A 1019 -49.04 -15.09 54.15
CA GLN A 1019 -48.93 -15.05 52.68
C GLN A 1019 -47.47 -15.17 52.23
N GLU A 1020 -46.57 -14.41 52.86
CA GLU A 1020 -45.13 -14.42 52.53
C GLU A 1020 -44.53 -15.82 52.77
N LEU A 1021 -44.87 -16.48 53.89
CA LEU A 1021 -44.42 -17.84 54.17
C LEU A 1021 -44.98 -18.87 53.16
N ALA A 1022 -46.25 -18.76 52.75
CA ALA A 1022 -46.84 -19.67 51.77
C ALA A 1022 -46.22 -19.50 50.37
N MET A 1023 -45.96 -18.26 49.95
CA MET A 1023 -45.26 -17.94 48.70
C MET A 1023 -43.79 -18.41 48.74
N ALA A 1024 -43.09 -18.25 49.86
CA ALA A 1024 -41.72 -18.73 50.03
C ALA A 1024 -41.61 -20.27 49.94
N MET A 1025 -42.67 -21.00 50.31
CA MET A 1025 -42.78 -22.46 50.10
C MET A 1025 -43.26 -22.85 48.68
N GLY A 1026 -43.39 -21.90 47.75
CA GLY A 1026 -43.84 -22.15 46.38
C GLY A 1026 -45.33 -22.49 46.24
N GLY A 1027 -46.12 -22.35 47.30
CA GLY A 1027 -47.57 -22.51 47.29
C GLY A 1027 -48.31 -21.19 47.16
N HIS A 1028 -49.63 -21.24 47.31
CA HIS A 1028 -50.46 -20.04 47.34
C HIS A 1028 -51.66 -20.20 48.30
N ILE A 1029 -52.20 -19.05 48.74
CA ILE A 1029 -53.42 -18.98 49.55
C ILE A 1029 -54.50 -18.29 48.71
N GLU A 1030 -55.53 -19.03 48.30
CA GLU A 1030 -56.73 -18.47 47.70
C GLU A 1030 -57.80 -18.22 48.77
N VAL A 1031 -58.54 -17.12 48.65
CA VAL A 1031 -59.73 -16.84 49.49
C VAL A 1031 -60.99 -16.98 48.66
N ILE A 1032 -61.90 -17.85 49.09
CA ILE A 1032 -63.26 -17.96 48.57
C ILE A 1032 -64.20 -17.52 49.69
N SER A 1033 -64.86 -16.37 49.51
CA SER A 1033 -65.79 -15.83 50.50
C SER A 1033 -66.92 -15.07 49.82
N ARG A 1034 -68.08 -15.06 50.46
CA ARG A 1034 -69.26 -14.29 50.05
C ARG A 1034 -69.93 -13.77 51.33
N LEU A 1035 -70.34 -12.50 51.33
CA LEU A 1035 -70.96 -11.89 52.51
C LEU A 1035 -72.16 -12.71 53.01
N GLY A 1036 -72.20 -12.91 54.33
CA GLY A 1036 -73.21 -13.71 55.03
C GLY A 1036 -73.07 -15.23 54.90
N ALA A 1037 -72.07 -15.73 54.16
CA ALA A 1037 -71.90 -17.16 53.87
C ALA A 1037 -70.56 -17.75 54.36
N GLY A 1038 -69.80 -17.01 55.17
CA GLY A 1038 -68.50 -17.44 55.69
C GLY A 1038 -67.30 -17.19 54.77
N THR A 1039 -66.12 -17.50 55.29
CA THR A 1039 -64.84 -17.40 54.56
C THR A 1039 -64.18 -18.76 54.46
N ARG A 1040 -63.59 -19.06 53.31
CA ARG A 1040 -62.74 -20.22 53.10
C ARG A 1040 -61.38 -19.78 52.56
N PHE A 1041 -60.33 -20.07 53.32
CA PHE A 1041 -58.95 -19.99 52.89
C PHE A 1041 -58.53 -21.36 52.35
N VAL A 1042 -58.21 -21.43 51.06
CA VAL A 1042 -57.68 -22.61 50.40
C VAL A 1042 -56.16 -22.43 50.30
N VAL A 1043 -55.41 -23.17 51.11
CA VAL A 1043 -53.94 -23.15 51.13
C VAL A 1043 -53.45 -24.34 50.31
N ASP A 1044 -52.96 -24.06 49.11
CA ASP A 1044 -52.43 -25.06 48.17
C ASP A 1044 -50.91 -25.05 48.24
N LEU A 1045 -50.34 -26.14 48.75
CA LEU A 1045 -48.89 -26.33 48.83
C LEU A 1045 -48.49 -27.50 47.91
N PRO A 1046 -47.55 -27.32 46.96
CA PRO A 1046 -47.09 -28.35 46.03
C PRO A 1046 -46.13 -29.36 46.70
N LEU A 1047 -46.53 -29.86 47.88
CA LEU A 1047 -45.77 -30.81 48.67
C LEU A 1047 -45.88 -32.20 48.03
N ARG A 1048 -44.76 -32.72 47.53
CA ARG A 1048 -44.67 -34.11 47.06
C ARG A 1048 -44.94 -35.04 48.24
N TRP A 1049 -45.75 -36.06 48.01
CA TRP A 1049 -46.20 -36.96 49.06
C TRP A 1049 -46.29 -38.41 48.60
N VAL A 1050 -46.13 -39.34 49.55
CA VAL A 1050 -46.16 -40.78 49.32
C VAL A 1050 -47.10 -41.44 50.33
N ALA A 1051 -47.87 -42.44 49.92
CA ALA A 1051 -48.64 -43.27 50.84
C ALA A 1051 -47.67 -44.15 51.65
N SER A 1052 -47.69 -44.04 52.97
CA SER A 1052 -46.63 -44.58 53.84
C SER A 1052 -47.19 -45.38 55.01
N ASN A 1053 -46.60 -46.55 55.28
CA ASN A 1053 -46.92 -47.44 56.39
C ASN A 1053 -45.75 -47.53 57.42
N ALA A 1054 -45.00 -46.45 57.65
CA ALA A 1054 -43.84 -46.43 58.55
C ALA A 1054 -43.73 -45.15 59.43
N VAL A 1055 -43.16 -45.30 60.64
CA VAL A 1055 -43.10 -44.29 61.74
C VAL A 1055 -41.64 -44.00 62.16
N LEU A 1056 -41.27 -42.74 62.47
CA LEU A 1056 -39.96 -42.29 63.01
C LEU A 1056 -40.06 -41.01 63.91
N ALA A 1057 -39.08 -40.70 64.80
CA ALA A 1057 -39.05 -39.64 65.88
C ALA A 1057 -37.62 -39.03 66.12
N GLY A 1058 -37.26 -38.08 67.02
CA GLY A 1058 -37.87 -37.41 68.22
C GLY A 1058 -37.02 -36.23 68.83
N GLU A 1059 -37.17 -35.87 70.14
CA GLU A 1059 -36.68 -34.60 70.81
C GLU A 1059 -35.90 -34.79 72.18
N VAL A 1060 -35.43 -33.72 72.94
CA VAL A 1060 -35.21 -33.56 74.46
C VAL A 1060 -34.29 -32.34 75.00
N ALA A 1061 -34.33 -31.90 76.32
CA ALA A 1061 -33.76 -30.63 76.99
C ALA A 1061 -33.16 -30.68 78.51
N ARG A 1062 -32.66 -29.59 79.24
CA ARG A 1062 -32.15 -29.54 80.73
C ARG A 1062 -31.70 -28.18 81.53
N ASP A 1063 -31.29 -28.22 82.87
CA ASP A 1063 -31.14 -27.16 84.02
C ASP A 1063 -29.78 -27.00 84.93
N SER A 1064 -29.64 -26.15 86.04
CA SER A 1064 -28.39 -25.54 86.79
C SER A 1064 -28.09 -25.63 88.40
N ALA A 1065 -26.99 -25.03 89.02
CA ALA A 1065 -26.51 -25.07 90.50
C ALA A 1065 -25.28 -24.16 91.07
N ASN A 1066 -24.94 -24.13 92.41
CA ASN A 1066 -24.26 -23.05 93.31
C ASN A 1066 -22.72 -23.15 93.82
N VAL A 1067 -22.07 -22.10 94.45
CA VAL A 1067 -20.55 -21.89 94.68
C VAL A 1067 -20.04 -21.38 96.10
N ALA A 1068 -18.71 -21.31 96.37
CA ALA A 1068 -17.98 -20.90 97.61
C ALA A 1068 -17.23 -19.51 97.57
N PRO A 1069 -16.73 -18.92 98.69
CA PRO A 1069 -16.19 -17.54 98.76
C PRO A 1069 -14.82 -17.33 98.05
N LEU A 1070 -14.62 -16.16 97.41
CA LEU A 1070 -13.46 -15.84 96.55
C LEU A 1070 -13.04 -14.35 96.62
N ARG A 1071 -11.82 -14.03 96.17
CA ARG A 1071 -11.30 -12.66 95.97
C ARG A 1071 -11.28 -12.30 94.47
N ILE A 1072 -12.16 -11.39 94.07
CA ILE A 1072 -12.48 -11.08 92.68
C ILE A 1072 -11.98 -9.67 92.30
N LEU A 1073 -11.38 -9.53 91.11
CA LEU A 1073 -11.10 -8.24 90.48
C LEU A 1073 -12.28 -7.84 89.58
N LEU A 1074 -12.94 -6.72 89.86
CA LEU A 1074 -14.00 -6.14 89.02
C LEU A 1074 -13.43 -4.94 88.25
N VAL A 1075 -13.63 -4.91 86.93
CA VAL A 1075 -13.28 -3.77 86.08
C VAL A 1075 -14.53 -3.32 85.33
N GLU A 1076 -15.11 -2.21 85.77
CA GLU A 1076 -16.39 -1.63 85.33
C GLU A 1076 -16.27 -0.12 85.56
N ASP A 1077 -16.59 0.71 84.56
CA ASP A 1077 -16.40 2.17 84.66
C ASP A 1077 -17.66 2.90 85.15
N GLU A 1078 -18.87 2.33 84.99
CA GLU A 1078 -20.10 2.95 85.47
C GLU A 1078 -20.38 2.65 86.97
N PRO A 1079 -20.30 3.66 87.86
CA PRO A 1079 -20.25 3.44 89.31
C PRO A 1079 -21.54 2.83 89.88
N THR A 1080 -22.73 3.12 89.32
CA THR A 1080 -23.99 2.53 89.78
C THR A 1080 -24.11 1.05 89.41
N ILE A 1081 -23.57 0.64 88.26
CA ILE A 1081 -23.54 -0.78 87.87
C ILE A 1081 -22.51 -1.52 88.73
N ALA A 1082 -21.33 -0.93 88.93
CA ALA A 1082 -20.32 -1.44 89.85
C ALA A 1082 -20.89 -1.63 91.27
N GLU A 1083 -21.64 -0.66 91.80
CA GLU A 1083 -22.29 -0.76 93.11
C GLU A 1083 -23.33 -1.91 93.18
N VAL A 1084 -24.16 -2.09 92.14
CA VAL A 1084 -25.11 -3.22 92.07
C VAL A 1084 -24.38 -4.57 92.00
N ILE A 1085 -23.35 -4.70 91.17
CA ILE A 1085 -22.58 -5.96 91.04
C ILE A 1085 -21.84 -6.26 92.35
N VAL A 1086 -21.16 -5.27 92.94
CA VAL A 1086 -20.49 -5.41 94.25
C VAL A 1086 -21.50 -5.76 95.35
N GLY A 1087 -22.69 -5.17 95.33
CA GLY A 1087 -23.77 -5.48 96.27
C GLY A 1087 -24.26 -6.92 96.17
N LEU A 1088 -24.50 -7.40 94.94
CA LEU A 1088 -24.92 -8.79 94.68
C LEU A 1088 -23.82 -9.80 95.07
N LEU A 1089 -22.56 -9.55 94.69
CA LEU A 1089 -21.43 -10.44 94.99
C LEU A 1089 -21.08 -10.47 96.50
N ARG A 1090 -21.16 -9.32 97.21
CA ARG A 1090 -20.99 -9.28 98.67
C ARG A 1090 -22.13 -9.97 99.40
N ALA A 1091 -23.36 -9.88 98.91
CA ALA A 1091 -24.50 -10.64 99.45
C ALA A 1091 -24.34 -12.16 99.27
N GLN A 1092 -23.55 -12.60 98.29
CA GLN A 1092 -23.15 -14.00 98.07
C GLN A 1092 -21.89 -14.40 98.87
N GLY A 1093 -21.23 -13.45 99.56
CA GLY A 1093 -20.08 -13.70 100.44
C GLY A 1093 -18.68 -13.51 99.82
N HIS A 1094 -18.58 -13.01 98.59
CA HIS A 1094 -17.29 -12.76 97.93
C HIS A 1094 -16.63 -11.44 98.37
N SER A 1095 -15.30 -11.41 98.31
CA SER A 1095 -14.49 -10.19 98.45
C SER A 1095 -14.17 -9.62 97.07
N VAL A 1096 -14.36 -8.32 96.86
CA VAL A 1096 -14.25 -7.69 95.54
C VAL A 1096 -13.34 -6.45 95.63
N VAL A 1097 -12.32 -6.41 94.78
CA VAL A 1097 -11.50 -5.22 94.50
C VAL A 1097 -11.96 -4.64 93.17
N HIS A 1098 -12.18 -3.34 93.10
CA HIS A 1098 -12.70 -2.66 91.92
C HIS A 1098 -11.64 -1.73 91.32
N ALA A 1099 -11.39 -1.87 90.02
CA ALA A 1099 -10.56 -0.95 89.24
C ALA A 1099 -11.43 -0.24 88.18
N PRO A 1100 -11.37 1.10 88.05
CA PRO A 1100 -12.29 1.84 87.18
C PRO A 1100 -11.92 1.82 85.68
N HIS A 1101 -10.72 1.34 85.31
CA HIS A 1101 -10.26 1.27 83.92
C HIS A 1101 -9.09 0.30 83.74
N GLY A 1102 -8.83 -0.15 82.51
CA GLY A 1102 -7.87 -1.23 82.23
C GLY A 1102 -6.43 -0.97 82.69
N LEU A 1103 -5.93 0.27 82.61
CA LEU A 1103 -4.59 0.60 83.14
C LEU A 1103 -4.49 0.42 84.67
N ALA A 1104 -5.54 0.73 85.43
CA ALA A 1104 -5.56 0.49 86.87
C ALA A 1104 -5.65 -1.01 87.17
N ALA A 1105 -6.42 -1.76 86.37
CA ALA A 1105 -6.51 -3.21 86.50
C ALA A 1105 -5.16 -3.92 86.25
N LEU A 1106 -4.33 -3.43 85.32
CA LEU A 1106 -2.97 -3.94 85.10
C LEU A 1106 -2.02 -3.61 86.25
N THR A 1107 -2.16 -2.43 86.88
CA THR A 1107 -1.40 -2.09 88.10
C THR A 1107 -1.81 -2.99 89.26
N GLU A 1108 -3.11 -3.15 89.51
CA GLU A 1108 -3.62 -4.04 90.54
C GLU A 1108 -3.22 -5.51 90.33
N ALA A 1109 -3.23 -6.01 89.09
CA ALA A 1109 -2.79 -7.37 88.78
C ALA A 1109 -1.27 -7.57 88.95
N ALA A 1110 -0.46 -6.52 88.81
CA ALA A 1110 0.98 -6.58 89.07
C ALA A 1110 1.31 -6.64 90.57
N ASP A 1111 0.53 -5.93 91.40
CA ASP A 1111 0.76 -5.84 92.85
C ASP A 1111 -0.02 -6.90 93.67
N ASN A 1112 -1.11 -7.46 93.14
CA ASN A 1112 -2.00 -8.40 93.85
C ASN A 1112 -2.34 -9.66 93.02
N ALA A 1113 -2.49 -10.79 93.70
CA ALA A 1113 -3.11 -12.00 93.16
C ALA A 1113 -4.64 -12.03 93.40
N PHE A 1114 -5.38 -12.50 92.39
CA PHE A 1114 -6.85 -12.62 92.38
C PHE A 1114 -7.29 -14.02 91.93
N ASP A 1115 -8.44 -14.49 92.42
CA ASP A 1115 -8.99 -15.81 92.07
C ASP A 1115 -9.74 -15.82 90.73
N LEU A 1116 -10.29 -14.66 90.32
CA LEU A 1116 -11.09 -14.45 89.11
C LEU A 1116 -11.21 -12.95 88.82
N ALA A 1117 -11.36 -12.56 87.54
CA ALA A 1117 -11.73 -11.19 87.17
C ALA A 1117 -13.03 -11.12 86.34
N LEU A 1118 -13.90 -10.15 86.66
CA LEU A 1118 -14.99 -9.72 85.79
C LEU A 1118 -14.57 -8.41 85.11
N LEU A 1119 -14.58 -8.39 83.78
CA LEU A 1119 -14.22 -7.21 82.99
C LEU A 1119 -15.42 -6.81 82.14
N ASP A 1120 -15.81 -5.53 82.17
CA ASP A 1120 -16.65 -4.99 81.10
C ASP A 1120 -15.83 -4.97 79.79
N LEU A 1121 -16.50 -5.21 78.66
CA LEU A 1121 -15.90 -5.12 77.33
C LEU A 1121 -15.73 -3.67 76.86
N ASP A 1122 -16.59 -2.77 77.32
CA ASP A 1122 -16.75 -1.39 76.84
C ASP A 1122 -15.97 -0.35 77.68
N LEU A 1123 -14.81 -0.74 78.22
CA LEU A 1123 -13.97 0.09 79.10
C LEU A 1123 -13.26 1.28 78.39
N PRO A 1124 -13.09 2.43 79.08
CA PRO A 1124 -12.42 3.60 78.52
C PRO A 1124 -10.89 3.44 78.43
N GLY A 1125 -10.33 3.89 77.31
CA GLY A 1125 -8.88 3.95 77.05
C GLY A 1125 -8.28 2.59 76.64
N LEU A 1126 -8.33 1.60 77.53
CA LEU A 1126 -7.94 0.22 77.25
C LEU A 1126 -9.18 -0.66 77.37
N ASP A 1127 -9.74 -1.08 76.23
CA ASP A 1127 -10.97 -1.88 76.17
C ASP A 1127 -10.79 -3.27 76.82
N GLY A 1128 -11.91 -3.93 77.16
CA GLY A 1128 -11.87 -5.22 77.86
C GLY A 1128 -11.20 -6.34 77.07
N PHE A 1129 -11.25 -6.31 75.73
CA PHE A 1129 -10.58 -7.31 74.89
C PHE A 1129 -9.06 -7.07 74.81
N ALA A 1130 -8.61 -5.83 74.83
CA ALA A 1130 -7.20 -5.45 74.88
C ALA A 1130 -6.62 -5.73 76.27
N LEU A 1131 -7.36 -5.43 77.33
CA LEU A 1131 -7.02 -5.76 78.71
C LEU A 1131 -6.88 -7.28 78.91
N ALA A 1132 -7.87 -8.08 78.47
CA ALA A 1132 -7.81 -9.54 78.56
C ALA A 1132 -6.58 -10.11 77.81
N ARG A 1133 -6.33 -9.64 76.58
CA ARG A 1133 -5.14 -10.05 75.82
C ARG A 1133 -3.84 -9.63 76.49
N GLN A 1134 -3.75 -8.44 77.10
CA GLN A 1134 -2.56 -8.04 77.85
C GLN A 1134 -2.35 -8.87 79.11
N LEU A 1135 -3.41 -9.16 79.87
CA LEU A 1135 -3.34 -10.06 81.04
C LEU A 1135 -2.82 -11.45 80.63
N ARG A 1136 -3.32 -12.03 79.53
CA ARG A 1136 -2.82 -13.31 79.00
C ARG A 1136 -1.37 -13.22 78.50
N VAL A 1137 -0.98 -12.15 77.81
CA VAL A 1137 0.41 -11.94 77.34
C VAL A 1137 1.41 -11.74 78.48
N PHE A 1138 0.99 -11.15 79.61
CA PHE A 1138 1.82 -11.01 80.81
C PHE A 1138 1.83 -12.29 81.69
N GLY A 1139 1.11 -13.35 81.31
CA GLY A 1139 1.14 -14.64 82.01
C GLY A 1139 0.18 -14.77 83.20
N TYR A 1140 -0.91 -14.00 83.24
CA TYR A 1140 -1.96 -14.16 84.25
C TYR A 1140 -3.00 -15.20 83.80
N ASP A 1141 -3.04 -16.34 84.47
CA ASP A 1141 -3.91 -17.49 84.15
C ASP A 1141 -5.26 -17.51 84.90
N MET A 1142 -5.59 -16.46 85.68
CA MET A 1142 -6.86 -16.38 86.40
C MET A 1142 -8.07 -16.38 85.42
N PRO A 1143 -9.23 -16.96 85.78
CA PRO A 1143 -10.42 -16.91 84.92
C PRO A 1143 -10.87 -15.47 84.66
N LEU A 1144 -11.23 -15.16 83.41
CA LEU A 1144 -11.75 -13.87 82.98
C LEU A 1144 -13.21 -14.05 82.50
N ILE A 1145 -14.15 -13.34 83.12
CA ILE A 1145 -15.55 -13.29 82.71
C ILE A 1145 -15.81 -11.95 82.01
N ALA A 1146 -16.30 -12.00 80.77
CA ALA A 1146 -16.73 -10.83 80.03
C ALA A 1146 -18.15 -10.43 80.45
N VAL A 1147 -18.36 -9.17 80.82
CA VAL A 1147 -19.67 -8.58 81.10
C VAL A 1147 -19.95 -7.53 80.01
N THR A 1148 -21.15 -7.52 79.42
CA THR A 1148 -21.48 -6.51 78.39
C THR A 1148 -22.98 -6.30 78.21
N ALA A 1149 -23.38 -5.14 77.70
CA ALA A 1149 -24.76 -4.90 77.23
C ALA A 1149 -24.96 -5.20 75.73
N ARG A 1150 -23.88 -5.52 75.00
CA ARG A 1150 -23.89 -5.86 73.57
C ARG A 1150 -24.79 -7.05 73.25
N SER A 1151 -25.47 -6.98 72.11
CA SER A 1151 -26.52 -7.95 71.70
C SER A 1151 -26.19 -8.76 70.46
N ASP A 1152 -25.12 -8.42 69.75
CA ASP A 1152 -24.71 -9.08 68.52
C ASP A 1152 -24.23 -10.52 68.74
N GLU A 1153 -24.32 -11.34 67.70
CA GLU A 1153 -23.88 -12.74 67.70
C GLU A 1153 -22.33 -12.85 67.64
N ALA A 1154 -21.63 -11.76 67.28
CA ALA A 1154 -20.17 -11.76 67.14
C ALA A 1154 -19.40 -11.45 68.44
N ALA A 1155 -20.01 -10.74 69.41
CA ALA A 1155 -19.34 -10.33 70.65
C ALA A 1155 -18.79 -11.51 71.47
N GLU A 1156 -19.53 -12.62 71.55
CA GLU A 1156 -19.17 -13.79 72.35
C GLU A 1156 -18.02 -14.62 71.74
N PRO A 1157 -18.03 -14.96 70.43
CA PRO A 1157 -16.85 -15.51 69.75
C PRO A 1157 -15.62 -14.60 69.86
N THR A 1158 -15.81 -13.27 69.78
CA THR A 1158 -14.70 -12.29 69.89
C THR A 1158 -14.12 -12.24 71.30
N ALA A 1159 -14.95 -12.41 72.34
CA ALA A 1159 -14.48 -12.48 73.73
C ALA A 1159 -13.65 -13.74 73.99
N GLN A 1160 -14.13 -14.90 73.52
CA GLN A 1160 -13.37 -16.16 73.61
C GLN A 1160 -12.01 -16.04 72.89
N GLN A 1161 -11.96 -15.43 71.70
CA GLN A 1161 -10.70 -15.16 70.98
C GLN A 1161 -9.77 -14.15 71.69
N ALA A 1162 -10.28 -13.32 72.59
CA ALA A 1162 -9.47 -12.41 73.40
C ALA A 1162 -8.95 -13.04 74.71
N GLY A 1163 -9.36 -14.27 75.03
CA GLY A 1163 -8.91 -15.01 76.21
C GLY A 1163 -9.87 -15.01 77.41
N PHE A 1164 -11.15 -14.65 77.19
CA PHE A 1164 -12.22 -14.79 78.19
C PHE A 1164 -12.75 -16.23 78.26
N ASP A 1165 -13.03 -16.70 79.48
CA ASP A 1165 -13.46 -18.07 79.79
C ASP A 1165 -14.99 -18.23 79.80
N SER A 1166 -15.72 -17.16 80.17
CA SER A 1166 -17.19 -17.07 80.21
C SER A 1166 -17.67 -15.68 79.80
N PHE A 1167 -18.94 -15.58 79.39
CA PHE A 1167 -19.53 -14.37 78.81
C PHE A 1167 -20.94 -14.13 79.37
N LEU A 1168 -21.27 -12.89 79.75
CA LEU A 1168 -22.53 -12.56 80.40
C LEU A 1168 -23.14 -11.25 79.88
N ARG A 1169 -24.44 -11.30 79.52
CA ARG A 1169 -25.18 -10.17 78.96
C ARG A 1169 -26.01 -9.43 80.02
N LYS A 1170 -25.84 -8.11 80.13
CA LYS A 1170 -26.74 -7.20 80.87
C LYS A 1170 -28.16 -7.32 80.23
N PRO A 1171 -29.28 -7.37 80.99
CA PRO A 1171 -29.40 -7.04 82.40
C PRO A 1171 -29.10 -8.26 83.29
N LEU A 1172 -28.27 -8.02 84.30
CA LEU A 1172 -27.79 -9.04 85.23
C LEU A 1172 -28.77 -9.22 86.39
N THR A 1173 -28.98 -10.47 86.82
CA THR A 1173 -29.62 -10.82 88.09
C THR A 1173 -28.61 -11.53 89.01
N GLY A 1174 -28.93 -11.65 90.30
CA GLY A 1174 -28.08 -12.38 91.25
C GLY A 1174 -27.83 -13.84 90.84
N ASP A 1175 -28.85 -14.51 90.33
CA ASP A 1175 -28.78 -15.92 89.91
C ASP A 1175 -27.87 -16.10 88.68
N MET A 1176 -27.96 -15.19 87.70
CA MET A 1176 -27.11 -15.21 86.49
C MET A 1176 -25.62 -15.08 86.81
N LEU A 1177 -25.27 -14.23 87.79
CA LEU A 1177 -23.89 -14.09 88.25
C LEU A 1177 -23.39 -15.37 88.94
N ALA A 1178 -24.22 -16.00 89.78
CA ALA A 1178 -23.86 -17.24 90.47
C ALA A 1178 -23.62 -18.41 89.51
N ASP A 1179 -24.55 -18.66 88.57
CA ASP A 1179 -24.43 -19.74 87.57
C ASP A 1179 -23.20 -19.55 86.67
N THR A 1180 -22.90 -18.31 86.25
CA THR A 1180 -21.76 -18.02 85.36
C THR A 1180 -20.41 -18.16 86.08
N ILE A 1181 -20.31 -17.72 87.34
CA ILE A 1181 -19.10 -17.92 88.16
C ILE A 1181 -18.89 -19.42 88.42
N ALA A 1182 -19.96 -20.18 88.65
CA ALA A 1182 -19.91 -21.64 88.80
C ALA A 1182 -19.41 -22.35 87.53
N GLU A 1183 -19.73 -21.83 86.35
CA GLU A 1183 -19.22 -22.36 85.09
C GLU A 1183 -17.74 -22.00 84.85
N ALA A 1184 -17.36 -20.73 85.03
CA ALA A 1184 -15.99 -20.25 84.78
C ALA A 1184 -14.95 -21.02 85.62
N LEU A 1185 -15.20 -21.20 86.91
CA LEU A 1185 -14.30 -21.91 87.82
C LEU A 1185 -14.13 -23.40 87.48
N ARG A 1186 -15.13 -24.01 86.82
CA ARG A 1186 -15.06 -25.40 86.35
C ARG A 1186 -14.20 -25.57 85.09
N ARG A 1187 -13.94 -24.49 84.33
CA ARG A 1187 -13.14 -24.52 83.10
C ARG A 1187 -11.63 -24.37 83.34
N VAL A 1188 -11.21 -23.74 84.44
CA VAL A 1188 -9.79 -23.31 84.65
C VAL A 1188 -8.98 -24.23 85.58
N ARG A 1189 -9.59 -25.07 86.43
CA ARG A 1189 -8.83 -26.13 87.11
C ARG A 1189 -8.39 -27.19 86.08
N PRO A 1190 -7.11 -27.61 86.04
CA PRO A 1190 -6.71 -28.75 85.23
C PRO A 1190 -7.48 -30.00 85.68
N ARG A 1191 -7.75 -30.90 84.74
CA ARG A 1191 -8.26 -32.26 85.01
C ARG A 1191 -7.15 -33.12 85.63
N GLU A 1192 -6.77 -32.79 86.87
CA GLU A 1192 -6.15 -33.74 87.81
C GLU A 1192 -7.20 -34.11 88.87
N GLU A 1193 -8.18 -34.90 88.42
CA GLU A 1193 -8.93 -35.96 89.14
C GLU A 1193 -10.14 -36.40 88.29
N LEU A 1194 -9.83 -37.09 87.18
CA LEU A 1194 -10.60 -38.21 86.64
C LEU A 1194 -9.73 -39.03 85.66
#